data_AF-A0A2E6ZHX0-F1
#
_entry.id   AF-A0A2E6ZHX0-F1
#
_cell.length_a   1.000
_cell.length_b   1.000
_cell.length_c   1.000
_cell.angle_alpha   90.00
_cell.angle_beta   90.00
_cell.angle_gamma   90.00
#
_symmetry.space_group_name_H-M   'P 1'
#
loop_
_entity.id
_entity.type
_entity.pdbx_description
1 polymer ?
#
loop_
_entity_poly.entity_id
_entity_poly.type
_entity_poly.pdbx_seq_one_letter_code
_entity_poly.pdbx_strand_id
1 'polypeptide(L)'
;MTKSHMSKFYKLSITDRIIELERLGWLSPKDAENIKSGNHIITNEVADKMAENTLGIFGLPLSVAPNFIINDRECIVPLVVEEPSVVAGLSQAAFMARATNGFKACLSESYLTGQIHIINVKNIESTIIDLKKECSNLIFKANKIHPRLNARGGGVRNIDFKILNLQDKTSVISVHILVDTCDAMGANLVNTICEAMAPTLEKISGGKAILKILSNFLDHSICSASVIYNTDSLGKSFISGEEVRDRIILANQIASSDIHRAVTSNKGVMNGIDAVAIATGNDWRAIEASVHAYAARNGRYSTLTKWSLTSNGDLEGEINIPIKPGIVGGSLLLNPAANLGLELCGVETAKQLAEMMASVGLAQNFAALRALVTDGIQKGHMRLHARSVASLVKTPKYFFDDVVKKLVKSDDIKAWKATEILNDLENERVLSLVDSEFSAGKIILLGEHAAVYGKHALAVPVLNAVGAKASLSKNKTKININEWNLIKSIEREDYSGISGIINTIFDSLEINDLNLTINVSTILPRGMGLGSSAAISVAIIRAVSKLIEANISSEKINDIAFSCEKLAHGSPSGIDNTLSCFGRSILFQKNKSPNYEIIELDELPPLLIGFSRRSSHTIQQVGDVNSRYNKNMSQYDAIFNQIDDISCKGAKALKTNDYDALGGLMNICHGLLNAIEVSTPDLENMINIARENGAIGAKLTGSGGGGSIVALCPDSIDKVQQSLHQSGYETLRPFVSRGLKN
;
A
#
# COMPACT_ATOMS: atom_id res chain seq x y z
N MET A 1 11.97 24.37 4.69
CA MET A 1 10.87 23.48 4.24
C MET A 1 10.28 22.83 5.47
N THR A 2 8.96 22.86 5.61
CA THR A 2 8.21 22.19 6.69
C THR A 2 8.32 20.68 6.50
N LYS A 3 8.86 19.95 7.48
CA LYS A 3 9.09 18.50 7.40
C LYS A 3 7.80 17.70 7.43
N SER A 4 6.77 18.20 8.11
CA SER A 4 5.48 17.49 8.26
C SER A 4 4.49 17.71 7.12
N HIS A 5 4.69 18.70 6.26
CA HIS A 5 3.76 19.00 5.16
C HIS A 5 4.06 18.15 3.92
N MET A 6 3.09 17.34 3.49
CA MET A 6 3.27 16.44 2.35
C MET A 6 2.16 16.62 1.31
N SER A 7 2.52 17.23 0.18
CA SER A 7 1.59 17.41 -0.93
C SER A 7 1.33 16.09 -1.64
N LYS A 8 0.04 15.76 -1.84
CA LYS A 8 -0.42 14.58 -2.60
C LYS A 8 0.12 13.22 -2.09
N PHE A 9 0.49 13.12 -0.80
CA PHE A 9 1.00 11.88 -0.18
C PHE A 9 0.09 10.67 -0.39
N TYR A 10 -1.24 10.87 -0.35
CA TYR A 10 -2.24 9.82 -0.58
C TYR A 10 -2.19 9.21 -2.00
N LYS A 11 -1.60 9.90 -2.98
CA LYS A 11 -1.44 9.40 -4.36
C LYS A 11 -0.20 8.54 -4.55
N LEU A 12 0.75 8.59 -3.63
CA LEU A 12 1.98 7.82 -3.69
C LEU A 12 1.72 6.34 -3.43
N SER A 13 2.54 5.47 -4.02
CA SER A 13 2.58 4.05 -3.69
C SER A 13 3.09 3.85 -2.25
N ILE A 14 2.91 2.66 -1.66
CA ILE A 14 3.43 2.36 -0.31
C ILE A 14 4.96 2.57 -0.27
N THR A 15 5.68 2.08 -1.28
CA THR A 15 7.14 2.23 -1.38
C THR A 15 7.55 3.70 -1.44
N ASP A 16 6.87 4.50 -2.27
CA ASP A 16 7.18 5.92 -2.41
C ASP A 16 6.86 6.71 -1.13
N ARG A 17 5.82 6.32 -0.38
CA ARG A 17 5.51 6.92 0.93
C ARG A 17 6.64 6.67 1.93
N ILE A 18 7.17 5.45 1.98
CA ILE A 18 8.29 5.11 2.88
C ILE A 18 9.53 5.91 2.49
N ILE A 19 9.87 5.98 1.20
CA ILE A 19 11.00 6.77 0.69
C ILE A 19 10.84 8.25 1.06
N GLU A 20 9.63 8.80 0.94
CA GLU A 20 9.40 10.21 1.27
C GLU A 20 9.52 10.48 2.78
N LEU A 21 9.03 9.58 3.63
CA LEU A 21 9.19 9.67 5.09
C LEU A 21 10.67 9.57 5.51
N GLU A 22 11.42 8.68 4.88
CA GLU A 22 12.87 8.53 5.06
C GLU A 22 13.60 9.81 4.62
N ARG A 23 13.30 10.34 3.44
CA ARG A 23 13.89 11.58 2.89
C ARG A 23 13.64 12.80 3.78
N LEU A 24 12.47 12.88 4.40
CA LEU A 24 12.09 13.97 5.30
C LEU A 24 12.65 13.79 6.72
N GLY A 25 13.25 12.63 7.02
CA GLY A 25 13.86 12.31 8.30
C GLY A 25 12.86 11.89 9.38
N TRP A 26 11.68 11.43 9.00
CA TRP A 26 10.67 10.86 9.91
C TRP A 26 10.83 9.36 10.12
N LEU A 27 11.51 8.69 9.20
CA LEU A 27 11.95 7.30 9.35
C LEU A 27 13.46 7.24 9.27
N SER A 28 14.08 6.46 10.14
CA SER A 28 15.50 6.11 9.98
C SER A 28 15.65 5.16 8.77
N PRO A 29 16.83 5.09 8.12
CA PRO A 29 17.08 4.13 7.05
C PRO A 29 16.81 2.68 7.48
N LYS A 30 17.15 2.35 8.74
CA LYS A 30 16.90 1.04 9.35
C LYS A 30 15.40 0.73 9.44
N ASP A 31 14.60 1.70 9.87
CA ASP A 31 13.16 1.50 10.02
C ASP A 31 12.44 1.47 8.68
N ALA A 32 12.89 2.29 7.72
CA ALA A 32 12.41 2.22 6.35
C ALA A 32 12.67 0.82 5.75
N GLU A 33 13.85 0.24 6.00
CA GLU A 33 14.16 -1.13 5.59
C GLU A 33 13.31 -2.17 6.33
N ASN A 34 13.10 -2.03 7.64
CA ASN A 34 12.22 -2.91 8.43
C ASN A 34 10.76 -2.90 7.92
N ILE A 35 10.26 -1.75 7.48
CA ILE A 35 8.94 -1.67 6.85
C ILE A 35 8.95 -2.35 5.48
N LYS A 36 9.94 -2.05 4.62
CA LYS A 36 10.05 -2.61 3.26
C LYS A 36 10.20 -4.15 3.27
N SER A 37 10.90 -4.70 4.27
CA SER A 37 11.15 -6.15 4.41
C SER A 37 10.08 -6.90 5.20
N GLY A 38 9.18 -6.20 5.91
CA GLY A 38 8.20 -6.82 6.79
C GLY A 38 8.69 -7.12 8.21
N ASN A 39 9.97 -6.85 8.53
CA ASN A 39 10.58 -7.11 9.84
C ASN A 39 10.03 -6.25 10.99
N HIS A 40 9.22 -5.24 10.70
CA HIS A 40 8.50 -4.46 11.71
C HIS A 40 7.36 -5.24 12.38
N ILE A 41 6.87 -6.32 11.75
CA ILE A 41 5.82 -7.19 12.31
C ILE A 41 6.44 -8.05 13.43
N ILE A 42 5.74 -8.18 14.56
CA ILE A 42 6.17 -9.07 15.66
C ILE A 42 6.29 -10.51 15.15
N THR A 43 7.13 -11.33 15.78
CA THR A 43 7.21 -12.77 15.47
C THR A 43 6.22 -13.56 16.33
N ASN A 44 5.92 -14.80 15.94
CA ASN A 44 5.05 -15.68 16.73
C ASN A 44 5.63 -15.96 18.13
N GLU A 45 6.96 -16.08 18.25
CA GLU A 45 7.63 -16.30 19.54
C GLU A 45 7.52 -15.09 20.48
N VAL A 46 7.48 -13.89 19.92
CA VAL A 46 7.23 -12.67 20.69
C VAL A 46 5.76 -12.60 21.08
N ALA A 47 4.84 -12.89 20.16
CA ALA A 47 3.41 -12.88 20.41
C ALA A 47 3.00 -13.86 21.52
N ASP A 48 3.56 -15.09 21.53
CA ASP A 48 3.32 -16.11 22.54
C ASP A 48 3.77 -15.70 23.96
N LYS A 49 4.76 -14.80 24.06
CA LYS A 49 5.20 -14.21 25.33
C LYS A 49 4.34 -13.02 25.77
N MET A 50 3.55 -12.46 24.86
CA MET A 50 2.71 -11.28 25.14
C MET A 50 1.29 -11.66 25.56
N ALA A 51 0.76 -12.80 25.10
CA ALA A 51 -0.60 -13.25 25.40
C ALA A 51 -0.70 -14.77 25.46
N GLU A 52 -1.61 -15.28 26.30
CA GLU A 52 -1.88 -16.71 26.44
C GLU A 52 -2.65 -17.27 25.24
N ASN A 53 -2.44 -18.56 24.93
CA ASN A 53 -3.12 -19.28 23.84
C ASN A 53 -2.97 -18.62 22.46
N THR A 54 -1.79 -18.06 22.18
CA THR A 54 -1.49 -17.38 20.93
C THR A 54 -1.41 -18.37 19.76
N LEU A 55 -2.21 -18.13 18.70
CA LEU A 55 -2.21 -18.94 17.47
C LEU A 55 -1.40 -18.32 16.33
N GLY A 56 -1.20 -17.00 16.37
CA GLY A 56 -0.56 -16.23 15.31
C GLY A 56 -0.80 -14.74 15.48
N ILE A 57 -0.52 -13.98 14.43
CA ILE A 57 -0.52 -12.51 14.44
C ILE A 57 -1.68 -11.98 13.60
N PHE A 58 -2.44 -11.03 14.16
CA PHE A 58 -3.51 -10.33 13.46
C PHE A 58 -3.03 -8.94 13.04
N GLY A 59 -3.01 -8.67 11.73
CA GLY A 59 -2.54 -7.40 11.17
C GLY A 59 -3.67 -6.40 10.93
N LEU A 60 -3.40 -5.12 11.24
CA LEU A 60 -4.23 -3.97 10.88
C LEU A 60 -3.42 -2.97 10.04
N PRO A 61 -4.06 -2.13 9.20
CA PRO A 61 -3.33 -1.17 8.37
C PRO A 61 -2.58 -0.12 9.20
N LEU A 62 -1.26 -0.03 9.01
CA LEU A 62 -0.43 1.07 9.53
C LEU A 62 -0.40 2.23 8.52
N SER A 63 -0.78 3.42 8.97
CA SER A 63 -0.84 4.65 8.17
C SER A 63 -0.21 5.82 8.93
N VAL A 64 0.04 6.92 8.21
CA VAL A 64 0.47 8.19 8.81
C VAL A 64 -0.45 9.33 8.38
N ALA A 65 -0.78 10.22 9.30
CA ALA A 65 -1.43 11.50 9.03
C ALA A 65 -0.40 12.64 9.14
N PRO A 66 -0.04 13.28 8.00
CA PRO A 66 0.88 14.42 8.00
C PRO A 66 0.19 15.72 8.45
N ASN A 67 0.94 16.83 8.40
CA ASN A 67 0.52 18.22 8.58
C ASN A 67 0.32 18.73 10.01
N PHE A 68 0.38 17.88 11.03
CA PHE A 68 0.19 18.32 12.42
C PHE A 68 1.27 19.30 12.89
N ILE A 69 0.82 20.34 13.58
CA ILE A 69 1.64 21.24 14.39
C ILE A 69 0.97 21.25 15.77
N ILE A 70 1.70 20.87 16.82
CA ILE A 70 1.20 20.83 18.20
C ILE A 70 2.22 21.56 19.07
N ASN A 71 1.81 22.63 19.75
CA ASN A 71 2.69 23.48 20.56
C ASN A 71 3.94 23.94 19.76
N ASP A 72 3.70 24.45 18.55
CA ASP A 72 4.72 24.89 17.59
C ASP A 72 5.69 23.79 17.09
N ARG A 73 5.48 22.52 17.48
CA ARG A 73 6.24 21.36 17.01
C ARG A 73 5.53 20.69 15.84
N GLU A 74 6.22 20.57 14.71
CA GLU A 74 5.75 19.75 13.60
C GLU A 74 5.75 18.26 13.97
N CYS A 75 4.69 17.54 13.60
CA CYS A 75 4.51 16.13 13.95
C CYS A 75 3.97 15.32 12.78
N ILE A 76 4.29 14.03 12.77
CA ILE A 76 3.53 13.02 12.01
C ILE A 76 2.79 12.14 13.02
N VAL A 77 1.54 11.84 12.72
CA VAL A 77 0.70 11.00 13.56
C VAL A 77 0.61 9.60 12.94
N PRO A 78 1.23 8.57 13.53
CA PRO A 78 1.02 7.18 13.12
C PRO A 78 -0.36 6.69 13.59
N LEU A 79 -1.01 5.90 12.76
CA LEU A 79 -2.39 5.44 12.96
C LEU A 79 -2.50 3.98 12.55
N VAL A 80 -3.05 3.14 13.43
CA VAL A 80 -3.46 1.77 13.11
C VAL A 80 -4.98 1.69 13.20
N VAL A 81 -5.65 1.60 12.05
CA VAL A 81 -7.11 1.62 11.97
C VAL A 81 -7.58 0.99 10.65
N GLU A 82 -8.64 0.20 10.71
CA GLU A 82 -9.30 -0.42 9.55
C GLU A 82 -10.37 0.47 8.92
N GLU A 83 -10.93 1.40 9.69
CA GLU A 83 -12.01 2.26 9.25
C GLU A 83 -11.56 3.25 8.15
N PRO A 84 -12.19 3.21 6.96
CA PRO A 84 -11.89 4.14 5.89
C PRO A 84 -12.11 5.59 6.28
N SER A 85 -11.41 6.50 5.62
CA SER A 85 -11.55 7.96 5.77
C SER A 85 -11.05 8.57 7.08
N VAL A 86 -10.77 7.78 8.14
CA VAL A 86 -10.20 8.28 9.40
C VAL A 86 -8.88 9.03 9.14
N VAL A 87 -7.91 8.37 8.51
CA VAL A 87 -6.60 8.95 8.21
C VAL A 87 -6.71 10.18 7.29
N ALA A 88 -7.59 10.12 6.29
CA ALA A 88 -7.77 11.20 5.32
C ALA A 88 -8.42 12.44 5.98
N GLY A 89 -9.43 12.23 6.83
CA GLY A 89 -10.09 13.26 7.61
C GLY A 89 -9.12 13.98 8.53
N LEU A 90 -8.34 13.21 9.31
CA LEU A 90 -7.27 13.74 10.17
C LEU A 90 -6.25 14.57 9.38
N SER A 91 -5.74 14.04 8.27
CA SER A 91 -4.72 14.72 7.46
C SER A 91 -5.21 16.06 6.92
N GLN A 92 -6.48 16.13 6.51
CA GLN A 92 -7.11 17.36 6.01
C GLN A 92 -7.40 18.35 7.14
N ALA A 93 -7.90 17.87 8.28
CA ALA A 93 -8.14 18.68 9.47
C ALA A 93 -6.84 19.31 9.98
N ALA A 94 -5.76 18.54 10.04
CA ALA A 94 -4.45 19.05 10.42
C ALA A 94 -3.90 20.05 9.39
N PHE A 95 -4.05 19.78 8.09
CA PHE A 95 -3.64 20.70 7.03
C PHE A 95 -4.32 22.07 7.16
N MET A 96 -5.64 22.09 7.39
CA MET A 96 -6.40 23.34 7.55
C MET A 96 -5.96 24.12 8.80
N ALA A 97 -5.65 23.42 9.90
CA ALA A 97 -5.21 24.03 11.15
C ALA A 97 -3.85 24.73 11.01
N ARG A 98 -3.03 24.41 10.01
CA ARG A 98 -1.72 25.06 9.81
C ARG A 98 -1.84 26.56 9.55
N ALA A 99 -2.95 27.03 8.99
CA ALA A 99 -3.18 28.44 8.72
C ALA A 99 -3.24 29.30 9.99
N THR A 100 -3.44 28.67 11.15
CA THR A 100 -3.64 29.27 12.47
C THR A 100 -2.65 28.71 13.50
N ASN A 101 -1.48 28.26 13.04
CA ASN A 101 -0.40 27.66 13.83
C ASN A 101 -0.72 26.29 14.47
N GLY A 102 -1.77 25.62 14.02
CA GLY A 102 -2.10 24.25 14.44
C GLY A 102 -2.79 24.19 15.80
N PHE A 103 -2.40 23.19 16.59
CA PHE A 103 -3.02 22.84 17.86
C PHE A 103 -2.19 23.35 19.03
N LYS A 104 -2.86 23.81 20.07
CA LYS A 104 -2.25 24.08 21.38
C LYS A 104 -2.75 23.02 22.34
N ALA A 105 -1.87 22.36 23.06
CA ALA A 105 -2.24 21.29 23.98
C ALA A 105 -1.44 21.39 25.28
N CYS A 106 -2.05 20.98 26.39
CA CYS A 106 -1.41 21.04 27.69
C CYS A 106 -1.89 19.91 28.59
N LEU A 107 -0.93 19.20 29.18
CA LEU A 107 -1.16 18.31 30.32
C LEU A 107 -0.41 18.86 31.54
N SER A 108 -1.12 19.44 32.50
CA SER A 108 -0.50 20.06 33.69
C SER A 108 0.03 19.03 34.68
N GLU A 109 -0.78 18.02 34.99
CA GLU A 109 -0.47 16.93 35.90
C GLU A 109 -0.74 15.59 35.22
N SER A 110 0.01 14.55 35.62
CA SER A 110 -0.17 13.21 35.06
C SER A 110 -0.04 12.14 36.14
N TYR A 111 -1.04 12.06 37.02
CA TYR A 111 -1.09 11.05 38.07
C TYR A 111 -2.00 9.88 37.70
N LEU A 112 -1.54 8.68 38.04
CA LEU A 112 -2.35 7.47 38.06
C LEU A 112 -2.80 7.19 39.51
N THR A 113 -4.08 6.90 39.69
CA THR A 113 -4.66 6.66 41.02
C THR A 113 -4.63 5.18 41.36
N GLY A 114 -3.98 4.81 42.46
CA GLY A 114 -4.13 3.50 43.10
C GLY A 114 -5.25 3.51 44.13
N GLN A 115 -5.99 2.42 44.26
CA GLN A 115 -7.11 2.30 45.20
C GLN A 115 -6.89 1.13 46.15
N ILE A 116 -7.06 1.40 47.45
CA ILE A 116 -7.13 0.38 48.50
C ILE A 116 -8.44 0.57 49.26
N HIS A 117 -9.26 -0.48 49.30
CA HIS A 117 -10.54 -0.47 50.01
C HIS A 117 -10.41 -1.27 51.30
N ILE A 118 -10.69 -0.64 52.43
CA ILE A 118 -10.54 -1.24 53.77
C ILE A 118 -11.91 -1.37 54.44
N ILE A 119 -12.22 -2.60 54.85
CA ILE A 119 -13.48 -2.97 55.51
C ILE A 119 -13.23 -3.37 56.97
N ASN A 120 -14.32 -3.61 57.72
CA ASN A 120 -14.31 -4.07 59.11
C ASN A 120 -13.60 -3.09 60.08
N VAL A 121 -13.68 -1.79 59.79
CA VAL A 121 -13.11 -0.73 60.62
C VAL A 121 -14.13 -0.34 61.69
N LYS A 122 -13.75 -0.45 62.98
CA LYS A 122 -14.66 -0.20 64.11
C LYS A 122 -15.15 1.25 64.20
N ASN A 123 -14.24 2.22 64.02
CA ASN A 123 -14.56 3.65 64.07
C ASN A 123 -13.86 4.37 62.91
N ILE A 124 -14.59 4.55 61.81
CA ILE A 124 -14.05 5.08 60.56
C ILE A 124 -13.58 6.53 60.67
N GLU A 125 -14.33 7.38 61.36
CA GLU A 125 -13.99 8.80 61.47
C GLU A 125 -12.66 9.00 62.20
N SER A 126 -12.49 8.35 63.36
CA SER A 126 -11.22 8.37 64.10
C SER A 126 -10.07 7.77 63.29
N THR A 127 -10.34 6.67 62.58
CA THR A 127 -9.34 6.00 61.74
C THR A 127 -8.85 6.89 60.59
N ILE A 128 -9.75 7.65 59.95
CA ILE A 128 -9.36 8.60 58.90
C ILE A 128 -8.49 9.72 59.46
N ILE A 129 -8.79 10.21 60.66
CA ILE A 129 -7.95 11.22 61.32
C ILE A 129 -6.55 10.67 61.55
N ASP A 130 -6.42 9.43 62.04
CA ASP A 130 -5.13 8.80 62.30
C ASP A 130 -4.36 8.52 60.99
N LEU A 131 -5.03 8.06 59.95
CA LEU A 131 -4.45 7.90 58.61
C LEU A 131 -3.95 9.23 58.03
N LYS A 132 -4.71 10.31 58.21
CA LYS A 132 -4.31 11.65 57.76
C LYS A 132 -3.09 12.18 58.52
N LYS A 133 -2.98 11.91 59.83
CA LYS A 133 -1.79 12.27 60.63
C LYS A 133 -0.53 11.52 60.14
N GLU A 134 -0.67 10.27 59.74
CA GLU A 134 0.42 9.44 59.22
C GLU A 134 0.69 9.64 57.72
N CYS A 135 -0.06 10.50 57.02
CA CYS A 135 -0.02 10.61 55.55
C CYS A 135 1.39 10.87 55.00
N SER A 136 2.14 11.81 55.59
CA SER A 136 3.52 12.10 55.16
C SER A 136 4.45 10.89 55.31
N ASN A 137 4.29 10.11 56.39
CA ASN A 137 5.06 8.88 56.62
C ASN A 137 4.64 7.76 55.65
N LEU A 138 3.35 7.66 55.34
CA LEU A 138 2.82 6.72 54.35
C LEU A 138 3.37 7.03 52.95
N ILE A 139 3.39 8.29 52.54
CA ILE A 139 3.99 8.72 51.26
C ILE A 139 5.48 8.39 51.23
N PHE A 140 6.22 8.69 52.31
CA PHE A 140 7.64 8.36 52.42
C PHE A 140 7.91 6.85 52.29
N LYS A 141 7.11 6.01 52.97
CA LYS A 141 7.19 4.55 52.86
C LYS A 141 6.85 4.07 51.46
N ALA A 142 5.79 4.60 50.85
CA ALA A 142 5.36 4.21 49.52
C ALA A 142 6.44 4.50 48.47
N ASN A 143 7.12 5.65 48.58
CA ASN A 143 8.21 6.02 47.67
C ASN A 143 9.48 5.17 47.83
N LYS A 144 9.62 4.39 48.90
CA LYS A 144 10.69 3.39 49.04
C LYS A 144 10.42 2.08 48.29
N ILE A 145 9.18 1.81 47.88
CA ILE A 145 8.80 0.59 47.15
C ILE A 145 9.44 0.59 45.76
N HIS A 146 9.48 1.75 45.09
CA HIS A 146 10.11 1.94 43.78
C HIS A 146 11.17 3.05 43.81
N PRO A 147 12.38 2.77 44.33
CA PRO A 147 13.41 3.79 44.52
C PRO A 147 13.89 4.40 43.20
N ARG A 148 13.89 3.62 42.10
CA ARG A 148 14.26 4.12 40.76
C ARG A 148 13.23 5.09 40.18
N LEU A 149 11.94 4.90 40.46
CA LEU A 149 10.89 5.81 40.03
C LEU A 149 11.03 7.14 40.77
N ASN A 150 11.21 7.09 42.09
CA ASN A 150 11.42 8.28 42.91
C ASN A 150 12.71 9.03 42.53
N ALA A 151 13.79 8.31 42.22
CA ALA A 151 15.06 8.91 41.76
C ALA A 151 14.95 9.63 40.42
N ARG A 152 14.01 9.22 39.55
CA ARG A 152 13.69 9.91 38.28
C ARG A 152 12.76 11.11 38.50
N GLY A 153 12.43 11.42 39.75
CA GLY A 153 11.53 12.49 40.11
C GLY A 153 10.07 12.10 39.95
N GLY A 154 9.68 10.81 39.95
CA GLY A 154 8.29 10.34 40.03
C GLY A 154 7.88 9.96 41.47
N GLY A 155 6.92 9.04 41.60
CA GLY A 155 6.51 8.44 42.87
C GLY A 155 5.13 8.88 43.38
N VAL A 156 4.76 8.42 44.59
CA VAL A 156 3.54 8.82 45.28
C VAL A 156 3.63 10.30 45.67
N ARG A 157 2.63 11.07 45.24
CA ARG A 157 2.49 12.52 45.48
C ARG A 157 1.53 12.84 46.59
N ASN A 158 0.43 12.11 46.66
CA ASN A 158 -0.62 12.34 47.63
C ASN A 158 -1.34 11.03 47.98
N ILE A 159 -1.97 10.99 49.15
CA ILE A 159 -2.88 9.93 49.57
C ILE A 159 -4.14 10.57 50.12
N ASP A 160 -5.26 10.32 49.46
CA ASP A 160 -6.58 10.80 49.85
C ASP A 160 -7.40 9.67 50.48
N PHE A 161 -8.24 10.04 51.45
CA PHE A 161 -9.09 9.09 52.19
C PHE A 161 -10.55 9.50 52.04
N LYS A 162 -11.38 8.59 51.53
CA LYS A 162 -12.82 8.77 51.34
C LYS A 162 -13.60 7.72 52.13
N ILE A 163 -14.77 8.10 52.61
CA ILE A 163 -15.74 7.16 53.18
C ILE A 163 -16.73 6.79 52.08
N LEU A 164 -16.87 5.49 51.82
CA LEU A 164 -17.91 4.95 50.95
C LEU A 164 -18.97 4.28 51.82
N ASN A 165 -20.23 4.63 51.61
CA ASN A 165 -21.36 3.97 52.25
C ASN A 165 -22.00 3.05 51.21
N LEU A 166 -21.90 1.74 51.46
CA LEU A 166 -22.49 0.72 50.60
C LEU A 166 -24.01 0.64 50.82
N GLN A 167 -24.71 -0.04 49.92
CA GLN A 167 -26.18 -0.15 49.94
C GLN A 167 -26.72 -0.80 51.23
N ASP A 168 -25.97 -1.73 51.79
CA ASP A 168 -26.25 -2.42 53.06
C ASP A 168 -25.85 -1.60 54.31
N LYS A 169 -25.46 -0.33 54.12
CA LYS A 169 -24.91 0.58 55.14
C LYS A 169 -23.55 0.15 55.70
N THR A 170 -22.88 -0.81 55.08
CA THR A 170 -21.47 -1.09 55.39
C THR A 170 -20.64 0.11 54.97
N SER A 171 -19.85 0.66 55.89
CA SER A 171 -18.95 1.76 55.60
C SER A 171 -17.54 1.24 55.29
N VAL A 172 -16.94 1.77 54.23
CA VAL A 172 -15.64 1.36 53.69
C VAL A 172 -14.74 2.58 53.62
N ILE A 173 -13.48 2.43 54.05
CA ILE A 173 -12.45 3.45 53.79
C ILE A 173 -11.85 3.18 52.42
N SER A 174 -12.02 4.11 51.49
CA SER A 174 -11.34 4.10 50.20
C SER A 174 -10.12 5.01 50.26
N VAL A 175 -8.94 4.40 50.11
CA VAL A 175 -7.65 5.07 50.08
C VAL A 175 -7.24 5.24 48.62
N HIS A 176 -7.11 6.49 48.18
CA HIS A 176 -6.66 6.85 46.83
C HIS A 176 -5.20 7.31 46.90
N ILE A 177 -4.30 6.62 46.22
CA ILE A 177 -2.87 6.91 46.20
C ILE A 177 -2.55 7.54 44.83
N LEU A 178 -2.22 8.83 44.79
CA LEU A 178 -1.87 9.52 43.55
C LEU A 178 -0.40 9.31 43.23
N VAL A 179 -0.11 8.67 42.09
CA VAL A 179 1.24 8.26 41.71
C VAL A 179 1.66 8.92 40.40
N ASP A 180 2.78 9.62 40.43
CA ASP A 180 3.50 10.07 39.25
C ASP A 180 4.36 8.93 38.70
N THR A 181 3.96 8.39 37.56
CA THR A 181 4.63 7.25 36.91
C THR A 181 5.61 7.70 35.82
N CYS A 182 5.87 9.01 35.71
CA CYS A 182 6.66 9.62 34.64
C CYS A 182 6.17 9.14 33.25
N ASP A 183 7.08 8.60 32.43
CA ASP A 183 6.82 8.17 31.06
C ASP A 183 6.18 6.78 30.90
N ALA A 184 5.94 6.07 32.01
CA ALA A 184 5.25 4.78 31.98
C ALA A 184 3.74 4.98 32.14
N MET A 185 2.93 4.15 31.47
CA MET A 185 1.49 4.05 31.76
C MET A 185 1.26 3.73 33.24
N GLY A 186 2.02 2.76 33.78
CA GLY A 186 2.24 2.61 35.21
C GLY A 186 1.27 1.71 35.98
N ALA A 187 0.40 0.95 35.31
CA ALA A 187 -0.53 0.02 35.95
C ALA A 187 0.15 -0.94 36.95
N ASN A 188 1.19 -1.67 36.52
CA ASN A 188 1.92 -2.60 37.38
C ASN A 188 2.66 -1.90 38.54
N LEU A 189 3.17 -0.69 38.30
CA LEU A 189 3.85 0.11 39.33
C LEU A 189 2.86 0.49 40.45
N VAL A 190 1.70 0.99 40.07
CA VAL A 190 0.66 1.40 41.02
C VAL A 190 0.08 0.20 41.77
N ASN A 191 -0.18 -0.92 41.10
CA ASN A 191 -0.65 -2.14 41.75
C ASN A 191 0.37 -2.65 42.78
N THR A 192 1.66 -2.65 42.45
CA THR A 192 2.73 -3.03 43.38
C THR A 192 2.77 -2.11 44.60
N ILE A 193 2.61 -0.79 44.40
CA ILE A 193 2.49 0.17 45.51
C ILE A 193 1.28 -0.15 46.38
N CYS A 194 0.12 -0.42 45.78
CA CYS A 194 -1.10 -0.75 46.52
C CYS A 194 -0.94 -2.03 47.35
N GLU A 195 -0.33 -3.06 46.77
CA GLU A 195 -0.08 -4.33 47.44
C GLU A 195 0.86 -4.20 48.62
N ALA A 196 1.97 -3.48 48.45
CA ALA A 196 2.95 -3.28 49.50
C ALA A 196 2.49 -2.30 50.60
N MET A 197 1.61 -1.34 50.28
CA MET A 197 1.05 -0.41 51.27
C MET A 197 -0.08 -1.01 52.11
N ALA A 198 -0.82 -1.99 51.57
CA ALA A 198 -1.99 -2.55 52.23
C ALA A 198 -1.72 -3.05 53.68
N PRO A 199 -0.66 -3.83 53.99
CA PRO A 199 -0.41 -4.29 55.36
C PRO A 199 -0.20 -3.14 56.37
N THR A 200 0.40 -2.03 55.93
CA THR A 200 0.61 -0.86 56.79
C THR A 200 -0.71 -0.16 57.09
N LEU A 201 -1.59 -0.04 56.08
CA LEU A 201 -2.90 0.58 56.23
C LEU A 201 -3.85 -0.29 57.06
N GLU A 202 -3.82 -1.61 56.91
CA GLU A 202 -4.55 -2.56 57.77
C GLU A 202 -4.13 -2.42 59.22
N LYS A 203 -2.81 -2.32 59.49
CA LYS A 203 -2.29 -2.15 60.85
C LYS A 203 -2.77 -0.85 61.51
N ILE A 204 -2.81 0.27 60.77
CA ILE A 204 -3.27 1.56 61.30
C ILE A 204 -4.78 1.56 61.51
N SER A 205 -5.53 0.99 60.56
CA SER A 205 -7.00 1.01 60.60
C SER A 205 -7.64 -0.06 61.49
N GLY A 206 -6.91 -1.13 61.80
CA GLY A 206 -7.48 -2.33 62.41
C GLY A 206 -8.48 -3.08 61.51
N GLY A 207 -8.60 -2.67 60.24
CA GLY A 207 -9.47 -3.27 59.23
C GLY A 207 -8.73 -4.21 58.30
N LYS A 208 -9.40 -4.64 57.22
CA LYS A 208 -8.86 -5.55 56.21
C LYS A 208 -9.00 -4.96 54.81
N ALA A 209 -7.93 -4.95 54.03
CA ALA A 209 -7.92 -4.53 52.64
C ALA A 209 -8.55 -5.61 51.75
N ILE A 210 -9.52 -5.24 50.91
CA ILE A 210 -10.24 -6.16 50.03
C ILE A 210 -9.87 -6.00 48.55
N LEU A 211 -9.66 -4.76 48.10
CA LEU A 211 -9.22 -4.44 46.73
C LEU A 211 -7.95 -3.60 46.81
N LYS A 212 -6.99 -3.89 45.93
CA LYS A 212 -5.68 -3.24 45.80
C LYS A 212 -5.35 -3.13 44.32
N ILE A 213 -5.83 -2.08 43.67
CA ILE A 213 -5.84 -2.00 42.21
C ILE A 213 -5.79 -0.54 41.75
N LEU A 214 -5.22 -0.28 40.59
CA LEU A 214 -5.34 1.03 39.95
C LEU A 214 -6.81 1.37 39.60
N SER A 215 -7.06 2.67 39.50
CA SER A 215 -8.24 3.24 38.84
C SER A 215 -7.89 3.59 37.40
N ASN A 216 -8.71 3.14 36.45
CA ASN A 216 -8.63 3.62 35.06
C ASN A 216 -9.28 4.99 34.88
N PHE A 217 -10.05 5.50 35.84
CA PHE A 217 -10.56 6.87 35.77
C PHE A 217 -9.45 7.85 36.16
N LEU A 218 -8.95 8.63 35.19
CA LEU A 218 -7.78 9.50 35.32
C LEU A 218 -8.18 10.98 35.56
N ASP A 219 -8.87 11.24 36.66
CA ASP A 219 -9.31 12.59 37.05
C ASP A 219 -8.16 13.58 37.36
N HIS A 220 -6.94 13.07 37.56
CA HIS A 220 -5.71 13.85 37.76
C HIS A 220 -4.72 13.78 36.58
N SER A 221 -5.20 13.41 35.38
CA SER A 221 -4.42 13.45 34.13
C SER A 221 -5.26 14.01 32.98
N ILE A 222 -5.81 15.21 33.15
CA ILE A 222 -6.66 15.84 32.14
C ILE A 222 -5.78 16.62 31.15
N CYS A 223 -5.73 16.14 29.91
CA CYS A 223 -5.10 16.85 28.81
C CYS A 223 -6.13 17.75 28.12
N SER A 224 -5.79 19.03 27.95
CA SER A 224 -6.56 19.97 27.14
C SER A 224 -5.90 20.15 25.77
N ALA A 225 -6.71 20.36 24.72
CA ALA A 225 -6.21 20.84 23.44
C ALA A 225 -7.20 21.80 22.79
N SER A 226 -6.69 22.75 22.00
CA SER A 226 -7.49 23.71 21.24
C SER A 226 -6.94 23.96 19.84
N VAL A 227 -7.80 24.40 18.94
CA VAL A 227 -7.48 24.71 17.54
C VAL A 227 -8.41 25.82 17.03
N ILE A 228 -7.89 26.65 16.13
CA ILE A 228 -8.69 27.65 15.41
C ILE A 228 -8.70 27.28 13.93
N TYR A 229 -9.83 27.41 13.24
CA TYR A 229 -9.93 27.24 11.79
C TYR A 229 -10.45 28.51 11.15
N ASN A 230 -9.68 29.06 10.20
CA ASN A 230 -10.08 30.22 9.42
C ASN A 230 -11.36 29.93 8.64
N THR A 231 -12.34 30.82 8.79
CA THR A 231 -13.68 30.68 8.21
C THR A 231 -13.63 30.50 6.69
N ASP A 232 -12.78 31.28 5.99
CA ASP A 232 -12.58 31.22 4.54
C ASP A 232 -12.19 29.83 4.02
N SER A 233 -11.51 29.03 4.86
CA SER A 233 -11.04 27.69 4.48
C SER A 233 -12.11 26.59 4.70
N LEU A 234 -13.18 26.90 5.43
CA LEU A 234 -14.20 25.92 5.81
C LEU A 234 -15.17 25.61 4.65
N GLY A 235 -15.49 26.63 3.85
CA GLY A 235 -16.54 26.61 2.83
C GLY A 235 -16.29 25.63 1.69
N LYS A 236 -17.33 25.43 0.87
CA LYS A 236 -17.30 24.72 -0.40
C LYS A 236 -18.03 25.52 -1.47
N SER A 237 -18.02 25.07 -2.72
CA SER A 237 -18.65 25.78 -3.84
C SER A 237 -20.15 26.07 -3.66
N PHE A 238 -20.83 25.38 -2.74
CA PHE A 238 -22.27 25.48 -2.51
C PHE A 238 -22.66 25.93 -1.08
N ILE A 239 -21.69 26.18 -0.18
CA ILE A 239 -21.94 26.58 1.21
C ILE A 239 -20.80 27.47 1.72
N SER A 240 -21.13 28.61 2.34
CA SER A 240 -20.12 29.57 2.82
C SER A 240 -19.35 29.04 4.02
N GLY A 241 -18.19 29.64 4.31
CA GLY A 241 -17.38 29.27 5.47
C GLY A 241 -18.09 29.53 6.80
N GLU A 242 -18.77 30.67 6.90
CA GLU A 242 -19.56 31.11 8.06
C GLU A 242 -20.69 30.13 8.32
N GLU A 243 -21.40 29.72 7.27
CA GLU A 243 -22.48 28.76 7.40
C GLU A 243 -21.97 27.39 7.86
N VAL A 244 -20.82 26.92 7.34
CA VAL A 244 -20.19 25.68 7.83
C VAL A 244 -19.79 25.79 9.30
N ARG A 245 -19.17 26.90 9.71
CA ARG A 245 -18.80 27.18 11.11
C ARG A 245 -20.02 27.11 12.02
N ASP A 246 -21.09 27.84 11.70
CA ASP A 246 -22.28 27.94 12.54
C ASP A 246 -23.00 26.59 12.63
N ARG A 247 -23.04 25.82 11.53
CA ARG A 247 -23.57 24.46 11.55
C ARG A 247 -22.72 23.51 12.40
N ILE A 248 -21.38 23.64 12.43
CA ILE A 248 -20.51 22.85 13.31
C ILE A 248 -20.81 23.15 14.78
N ILE A 249 -20.91 24.43 15.14
CA ILE A 249 -21.24 24.87 16.51
C ILE A 249 -22.61 24.30 16.91
N LEU A 250 -23.63 24.46 16.07
CA LEU A 250 -24.96 23.93 16.33
C LEU A 250 -24.96 22.40 16.45
N ALA A 251 -24.26 21.68 15.56
CA ALA A 251 -24.17 20.23 15.61
C ALA A 251 -23.51 19.73 16.92
N ASN A 252 -22.52 20.44 17.45
CA ASN A 252 -21.91 20.15 18.75
C ASN A 252 -22.85 20.46 19.93
N GLN A 253 -23.64 21.53 19.85
CA GLN A 253 -24.66 21.85 20.87
C GLN A 253 -25.79 20.80 20.90
N ILE A 254 -26.24 20.34 19.73
CA ILE A 254 -27.19 19.21 19.62
C ILE A 254 -26.58 17.97 20.25
N ALA A 255 -25.32 17.65 19.92
CA ALA A 255 -24.62 16.51 20.48
C ALA A 255 -24.45 16.59 22.00
N SER A 256 -24.22 17.78 22.56
CA SER A 256 -24.15 17.99 24.02
C SER A 256 -25.50 17.77 24.72
N SER A 257 -26.60 17.90 23.99
CA SER A 257 -27.96 17.86 24.52
C SER A 257 -28.62 16.48 24.40
N ASP A 258 -28.26 15.71 23.37
CA ASP A 258 -28.77 14.37 23.08
C ASP A 258 -27.70 13.30 23.29
N ILE A 259 -27.96 12.36 24.21
CA ILE A 259 -27.04 11.27 24.53
C ILE A 259 -26.73 10.38 23.33
N HIS A 260 -27.69 10.13 22.43
CA HIS A 260 -27.46 9.30 21.24
C HIS A 260 -26.42 9.94 20.32
N ARG A 261 -26.53 11.27 20.14
CA ARG A 261 -25.56 12.03 19.36
C ARG A 261 -24.24 12.22 20.10
N ALA A 262 -24.24 12.43 21.42
CA ALA A 262 -23.03 12.52 22.25
C ALA A 262 -22.16 11.26 22.10
N VAL A 263 -22.77 10.07 22.20
CA VAL A 263 -22.07 8.78 22.05
C VAL A 263 -21.39 8.70 20.68
N THR A 264 -22.12 9.02 19.61
CA THR A 264 -21.58 9.01 18.25
C THR A 264 -20.49 10.06 18.03
N SER A 265 -20.63 11.25 18.64
CA SER A 265 -19.62 12.32 18.59
C SER A 265 -18.32 11.89 19.26
N ASN A 266 -18.41 11.28 20.44
CA ASN A 266 -17.24 10.81 21.19
C ASN A 266 -16.61 9.58 20.52
N LYS A 267 -17.39 8.65 19.94
CA LYS A 267 -16.85 7.59 19.07
C LYS A 267 -15.96 8.18 17.96
N GLY A 268 -16.40 9.29 17.35
CA GLY A 268 -15.60 10.03 16.37
C GLY A 268 -14.26 10.54 16.94
N VAL A 269 -14.23 11.05 18.17
CA VAL A 269 -12.98 11.43 18.86
C VAL A 269 -12.07 10.20 19.02
N MET A 270 -12.64 9.09 19.48
CA MET A 270 -11.90 7.87 19.80
C MET A 270 -11.34 7.15 18.57
N ASN A 271 -11.99 7.26 17.39
CA ASN A 271 -11.42 6.79 16.12
C ASN A 271 -9.99 7.30 15.87
N GLY A 272 -9.70 8.54 16.28
CA GLY A 272 -8.36 9.12 16.17
C GLY A 272 -7.45 8.68 17.32
N ILE A 273 -7.94 8.78 18.56
CA ILE A 273 -7.15 8.49 19.77
C ILE A 273 -6.71 7.03 19.81
N ASP A 274 -7.63 6.10 19.59
CA ASP A 274 -7.38 4.66 19.64
C ASP A 274 -6.41 4.24 18.54
N ALA A 275 -6.53 4.83 17.35
CA ALA A 275 -5.62 4.55 16.24
C ALA A 275 -4.16 4.93 16.59
N VAL A 276 -3.95 6.02 17.33
CA VAL A 276 -2.63 6.39 17.86
C VAL A 276 -2.22 5.49 19.02
N ALA A 277 -3.16 5.14 19.91
CA ALA A 277 -2.87 4.25 21.03
C ALA A 277 -2.39 2.87 20.55
N ILE A 278 -3.07 2.28 19.56
CA ILE A 278 -2.66 1.00 18.95
C ILE A 278 -1.31 1.15 18.26
N ALA A 279 -1.13 2.21 17.45
CA ALA A 279 0.13 2.45 16.72
C ALA A 279 1.33 2.60 17.65
N THR A 280 1.11 3.10 18.87
CA THR A 280 2.15 3.31 19.89
C THR A 280 2.16 2.23 20.97
N GLY A 281 1.39 1.14 20.81
CA GLY A 281 1.34 0.01 21.76
C GLY A 281 0.74 0.32 23.14
N ASN A 282 -0.06 1.39 23.25
CA ASN A 282 -0.77 1.79 24.45
C ASN A 282 -2.10 1.04 24.63
N ASP A 283 -2.54 0.89 25.89
CA ASP A 283 -3.83 0.26 26.19
C ASP A 283 -5.00 1.19 25.87
N TRP A 284 -5.60 1.01 24.70
CA TRP A 284 -6.74 1.82 24.28
C TRP A 284 -8.00 1.59 25.15
N ARG A 285 -8.16 0.43 25.79
CA ARG A 285 -9.33 0.15 26.65
C ARG A 285 -9.28 0.99 27.92
N ALA A 286 -8.10 1.15 28.51
CA ALA A 286 -7.91 2.02 29.66
C ALA A 286 -8.22 3.48 29.33
N ILE A 287 -7.79 3.95 28.15
CA ILE A 287 -8.07 5.30 27.65
C ILE A 287 -9.58 5.47 27.42
N GLU A 288 -10.21 4.57 26.68
CA GLU A 288 -11.65 4.58 26.38
C GLU A 288 -12.51 4.63 27.65
N ALA A 289 -12.24 3.74 28.62
CA ALA A 289 -12.97 3.69 29.87
C ALA A 289 -12.90 5.01 30.65
N SER A 290 -11.70 5.61 30.73
CA SER A 290 -11.49 6.91 31.39
C SER A 290 -12.24 8.03 30.69
N VAL A 291 -12.07 8.12 29.37
CA VAL A 291 -12.62 9.19 28.54
C VAL A 291 -14.15 9.17 28.55
N HIS A 292 -14.76 7.99 28.39
CA HIS A 292 -16.21 7.83 28.44
C HIS A 292 -16.79 8.04 29.83
N ALA A 293 -16.09 7.64 30.90
CA ALA A 293 -16.50 7.98 32.27
C ALA A 293 -16.48 9.50 32.50
N TYR A 294 -15.46 10.19 32.00
CA TYR A 294 -15.34 11.64 32.10
C TYR A 294 -16.39 12.41 31.30
N ALA A 295 -16.83 11.86 30.16
CA ALA A 295 -17.96 12.39 29.41
C ALA A 295 -19.26 12.42 30.23
N ALA A 296 -19.40 11.58 31.27
CA ALA A 296 -20.56 11.49 32.15
C ALA A 296 -20.35 12.13 33.54
N ARG A 297 -19.20 12.78 33.81
CA ARG A 297 -18.82 13.27 35.15
C ARG A 297 -19.82 14.23 35.81
N ASN A 298 -20.62 14.94 35.01
CA ASN A 298 -21.63 15.91 35.49
C ASN A 298 -23.03 15.28 35.67
N GLY A 299 -23.12 13.95 35.76
CA GLY A 299 -24.39 13.23 35.95
C GLY A 299 -25.15 12.91 34.66
N ARG A 300 -24.73 13.45 33.51
CA ARG A 300 -25.22 13.09 32.17
C ARG A 300 -24.06 12.96 31.20
N TYR A 301 -24.10 11.92 30.38
CA TYR A 301 -23.14 11.72 29.30
C TYR A 301 -23.29 12.82 28.23
N SER A 302 -22.18 13.50 27.90
CA SER A 302 -22.13 14.64 26.97
C SER A 302 -20.91 14.56 26.03
N THR A 303 -20.78 15.49 25.10
CA THR A 303 -19.59 15.61 24.24
C THR A 303 -18.32 15.92 25.05
N LEU A 304 -17.18 15.45 24.54
CA LEU A 304 -15.84 15.79 25.06
C LEU A 304 -15.31 17.10 24.49
N THR A 305 -15.86 17.53 23.35
CA THR A 305 -15.45 18.71 22.61
C THR A 305 -16.47 19.84 22.74
N LYS A 306 -15.98 21.06 22.66
CA LYS A 306 -16.75 22.29 22.55
C LYS A 306 -16.31 23.05 21.31
N TRP A 307 -17.27 23.58 20.56
CA TRP A 307 -17.01 24.43 19.40
C TRP A 307 -17.68 25.79 19.59
N SER A 308 -16.95 26.86 19.30
CA SER A 308 -17.40 28.25 19.51
C SER A 308 -16.85 29.21 18.45
N LEU A 309 -17.36 30.43 18.48
CA LEU A 309 -16.91 31.55 17.66
C LEU A 309 -15.78 32.31 18.40
N THR A 310 -14.68 32.60 17.71
CA THR A 310 -13.66 33.53 18.20
C THR A 310 -14.11 34.98 18.06
N SER A 311 -13.38 35.92 18.68
CA SER A 311 -13.62 37.37 18.52
C SER A 311 -13.54 37.85 17.06
N ASN A 312 -12.77 37.15 16.22
CA ASN A 312 -12.57 37.50 14.81
C ASN A 312 -13.53 36.78 13.86
N GLY A 313 -14.48 35.99 14.41
CA GLY A 313 -15.46 35.25 13.63
C GLY A 313 -15.01 33.84 13.19
N ASP A 314 -13.79 33.42 13.52
CA ASP A 314 -13.30 32.08 13.19
C ASP A 314 -13.84 30.98 14.11
N LEU A 315 -13.75 29.73 13.65
CA LEU A 315 -14.17 28.56 14.41
C LEU A 315 -13.08 28.15 15.41
N GLU A 316 -13.42 28.10 16.69
CA GLU A 316 -12.56 27.58 17.76
C GLU A 316 -13.09 26.25 18.28
N GLY A 317 -12.21 25.28 18.44
CA GLY A 317 -12.50 23.98 19.03
C GLY A 317 -11.65 23.75 20.27
N GLU A 318 -12.25 23.13 21.28
CA GLU A 318 -11.57 22.73 22.52
C GLU A 318 -11.94 21.28 22.87
N ILE A 319 -11.01 20.55 23.49
CA ILE A 319 -11.22 19.23 24.07
C ILE A 319 -10.56 19.16 25.45
N ASN A 320 -11.21 18.46 26.39
CA ASN A 320 -10.60 18.06 27.66
C ASN A 320 -10.84 16.57 27.86
N ILE A 321 -9.76 15.79 27.94
CA ILE A 321 -9.84 14.33 28.09
C ILE A 321 -8.87 13.81 29.15
N PRO A 322 -9.29 12.86 29.98
CA PRO A 322 -8.42 12.19 30.93
C PRO A 322 -7.58 11.12 30.21
N ILE A 323 -6.28 11.33 30.07
CA ILE A 323 -5.43 10.43 29.29
C ILE A 323 -4.02 10.33 29.88
N LYS A 324 -3.48 9.11 29.89
CA LYS A 324 -2.14 8.81 30.39
C LYS A 324 -1.51 7.69 29.57
N PRO A 325 -0.91 8.01 28.42
CA PRO A 325 -0.14 7.04 27.66
C PRO A 325 1.21 6.78 28.33
N GLY A 326 1.91 5.76 27.86
CA GLY A 326 3.31 5.50 28.16
C GLY A 326 4.14 5.47 26.87
N ILE A 327 5.41 5.88 27.00
CA ILE A 327 6.44 5.69 25.96
C ILE A 327 7.51 4.68 26.41
N VAL A 328 7.40 4.17 27.64
CA VAL A 328 8.23 3.09 28.18
C VAL A 328 7.37 2.02 28.85
N GLY A 329 7.79 0.76 28.75
CA GLY A 329 7.09 -0.38 29.36
C GLY A 329 7.49 -1.71 28.73
N GLY A 330 7.27 -2.81 29.46
CA GLY A 330 7.71 -4.15 29.02
C GLY A 330 7.05 -4.60 27.71
N SER A 331 5.73 -4.43 27.58
CA SER A 331 4.99 -4.79 26.36
C SER A 331 5.32 -3.88 25.17
N LEU A 332 5.62 -2.60 25.41
CA LEU A 332 6.03 -1.63 24.39
C LEU A 332 7.37 -2.03 23.76
N LEU A 333 8.36 -2.36 24.59
CA LEU A 333 9.70 -2.75 24.14
C LEU A 333 9.72 -4.06 23.35
N LEU A 334 8.78 -4.97 23.63
CA LEU A 334 8.69 -6.27 22.94
C LEU A 334 8.12 -6.16 21.53
N ASN A 335 7.35 -5.12 21.20
CA ASN A 335 6.69 -4.96 19.92
C ASN A 335 7.44 -3.96 19.01
N PRO A 336 8.17 -4.41 17.96
CA PRO A 336 8.89 -3.53 17.06
C PRO A 336 7.98 -2.51 16.34
N ALA A 337 6.74 -2.90 16.03
CA ALA A 337 5.78 -1.99 15.40
C ALA A 337 5.35 -0.84 16.33
N ALA A 338 5.21 -1.11 17.63
CA ALA A 338 4.89 -0.07 18.61
C ALA A 338 6.06 0.91 18.80
N ASN A 339 7.31 0.40 18.84
CA ASN A 339 8.51 1.24 18.88
C ASN A 339 8.61 2.13 17.63
N LEU A 340 8.38 1.56 16.45
CA LEU A 340 8.31 2.31 15.20
C LEU A 340 7.25 3.42 15.24
N GLY A 341 6.07 3.14 15.80
CA GLY A 341 5.04 4.16 16.00
C GLY A 341 5.51 5.29 16.92
N LEU A 342 6.14 4.98 18.04
CA LEU A 342 6.69 5.99 18.95
C LEU A 342 7.77 6.85 18.29
N GLU A 343 8.65 6.24 17.50
CA GLU A 343 9.68 6.95 16.71
C GLU A 343 9.06 7.89 15.68
N LEU A 344 8.03 7.43 14.95
CA LEU A 344 7.28 8.25 13.99
C LEU A 344 6.59 9.46 14.63
N CYS A 345 6.09 9.33 15.86
CA CYS A 345 5.53 10.44 16.63
C CYS A 345 6.57 11.53 16.96
N GLY A 346 7.84 11.16 17.05
CA GLY A 346 8.95 12.03 17.46
C GLY A 346 8.75 12.66 18.84
N VAL A 347 8.04 11.97 19.75
CA VAL A 347 7.75 12.43 21.12
C VAL A 347 8.88 12.00 22.06
N GLU A 348 9.24 12.87 23.00
CA GLU A 348 10.29 12.62 23.99
C GLU A 348 9.73 12.26 25.37
N THR A 349 8.45 12.57 25.63
CA THR A 349 7.77 12.32 26.90
C THR A 349 6.36 11.78 26.69
N ALA A 350 5.84 11.03 27.66
CA ALA A 350 4.45 10.59 27.68
C ALA A 350 3.46 11.76 27.66
N LYS A 351 3.85 12.91 28.22
CA LYS A 351 3.09 14.16 28.17
C LYS A 351 2.89 14.65 26.72
N GLN A 352 3.95 14.67 25.92
CA GLN A 352 3.83 15.06 24.50
C GLN A 352 2.97 14.08 23.70
N LEU A 353 2.99 12.79 24.04
CA LEU A 353 2.09 11.81 23.43
C LEU A 353 0.62 12.04 23.82
N ALA A 354 0.34 12.37 25.08
CA ALA A 354 -1.00 12.73 25.54
C ALA A 354 -1.53 13.98 24.81
N GLU A 355 -0.70 15.01 24.70
CA GLU A 355 -1.00 16.25 23.96
C GLU A 355 -1.29 15.97 22.48
N MET A 356 -0.55 15.06 21.86
CA MET A 356 -0.82 14.58 20.50
C MET A 356 -2.16 13.85 20.41
N MET A 357 -2.43 12.89 21.28
CA MET A 357 -3.69 12.15 21.29
C MET A 357 -4.91 13.08 21.46
N ALA A 358 -4.84 14.06 22.37
CA ALA A 358 -5.90 15.06 22.54
C ALA A 358 -6.10 15.90 21.27
N SER A 359 -5.01 16.37 20.66
CA SER A 359 -5.05 17.14 19.40
C SER A 359 -5.64 16.33 18.25
N VAL A 360 -5.28 15.05 18.15
CA VAL A 360 -5.81 14.10 17.15
C VAL A 360 -7.31 13.85 17.36
N GLY A 361 -7.74 13.64 18.61
CA GLY A 361 -9.15 13.50 18.94
C GLY A 361 -9.99 14.72 18.56
N LEU A 362 -9.47 15.93 18.81
CA LEU A 362 -10.11 17.18 18.41
C LEU A 362 -10.17 17.34 16.88
N ALA A 363 -9.07 17.06 16.19
CA ALA A 363 -8.99 17.09 14.73
C ALA A 363 -9.98 16.11 14.08
N GLN A 364 -10.13 14.92 14.67
CA GLN A 364 -11.04 13.90 14.16
C GLN A 364 -12.50 14.29 14.37
N ASN A 365 -12.82 14.89 15.51
CA ASN A 365 -14.15 15.44 15.76
C ASN A 365 -14.49 16.54 14.75
N PHE A 366 -13.56 17.46 14.46
CA PHE A 366 -13.72 18.47 13.43
C PHE A 366 -13.98 17.85 12.05
N ALA A 367 -13.16 16.88 11.64
CA ALA A 367 -13.30 16.22 10.34
C ALA A 367 -14.69 15.58 10.18
N ALA A 368 -15.17 14.89 11.22
CA ALA A 368 -16.50 14.27 11.24
C ALA A 368 -17.63 15.30 11.18
N LEU A 369 -17.57 16.36 12.01
CA LEU A 369 -18.59 17.41 12.02
C LEU A 369 -18.64 18.15 10.69
N ARG A 370 -17.49 18.55 10.14
CA ARG A 370 -17.41 19.22 8.85
C ARG A 370 -17.97 18.36 7.71
N ALA A 371 -17.69 17.06 7.71
CA ALA A 371 -18.25 16.14 6.72
C ALA A 371 -19.79 16.05 6.83
N LEU A 372 -20.33 15.99 8.05
CA LEU A 372 -21.77 15.90 8.31
C LEU A 372 -22.53 17.15 7.85
N VAL A 373 -21.97 18.35 8.07
CA VAL A 373 -22.68 19.61 7.77
C VAL A 373 -22.50 20.09 6.33
N THR A 374 -21.62 19.44 5.55
CA THR A 374 -21.33 19.79 4.14
C THR A 374 -21.84 18.75 3.13
N ASP A 375 -21.09 17.66 2.92
CA ASP A 375 -21.37 16.70 1.83
C ASP A 375 -22.15 15.45 2.30
N GLY A 376 -22.24 15.23 3.61
CA GLY A 376 -22.61 13.94 4.21
C GLY A 376 -21.44 12.93 4.17
N ILE A 377 -21.32 12.09 5.21
CA ILE A 377 -20.19 11.14 5.36
C ILE A 377 -20.11 10.11 4.22
N GLN A 378 -21.25 9.76 3.61
CA GLN A 378 -21.35 8.64 2.67
C GLN A 378 -20.49 8.80 1.41
N LYS A 379 -20.37 10.01 0.82
CA LYS A 379 -19.67 10.21 -0.46
C LYS A 379 -18.17 9.86 -0.39
N GLY A 380 -17.49 10.17 0.72
CA GLY A 380 -16.07 9.84 0.92
C GLY A 380 -15.85 8.35 1.19
N HIS A 381 -16.71 7.76 2.02
CA HIS A 381 -16.67 6.34 2.38
C HIS A 381 -16.95 5.42 1.18
N MET A 382 -17.90 5.81 0.32
CA MET A 382 -18.25 5.07 -0.89
C MET A 382 -17.06 4.86 -1.84
N ARG A 383 -16.18 5.85 -2.00
CA ARG A 383 -15.03 5.69 -2.91
C ARG A 383 -14.02 4.66 -2.39
N LEU A 384 -13.73 4.64 -1.08
CA LEU A 384 -12.82 3.64 -0.49
C LEU A 384 -13.47 2.26 -0.43
N HIS A 385 -14.77 2.19 -0.14
CA HIS A 385 -15.53 0.96 -0.22
C HIS A 385 -15.51 0.38 -1.65
N ALA A 386 -15.70 1.22 -2.67
CA ALA A 386 -15.61 0.82 -4.08
C ALA A 386 -14.22 0.30 -4.46
N ARG A 387 -13.14 0.92 -3.94
CA ARG A 387 -11.77 0.39 -4.12
C ARG A 387 -11.58 -0.98 -3.47
N SER A 388 -12.14 -1.18 -2.29
CA SER A 388 -12.07 -2.47 -1.59
C SER A 388 -12.83 -3.55 -2.38
N VAL A 389 -14.03 -3.24 -2.84
CA VAL A 389 -14.84 -4.15 -3.66
C VAL A 389 -14.19 -4.45 -5.02
N ALA A 390 -13.61 -3.46 -5.70
CA ALA A 390 -12.84 -3.68 -6.93
C ALA A 390 -11.61 -4.56 -6.70
N SER A 391 -10.95 -4.45 -5.53
CA SER A 391 -9.81 -5.31 -5.18
C SER A 391 -10.23 -6.77 -4.96
N LEU A 392 -11.41 -7.01 -4.38
CA LEU A 392 -11.92 -8.37 -4.15
C LEU A 392 -12.14 -9.15 -5.44
N VAL A 393 -12.56 -8.47 -6.51
CA VAL A 393 -12.77 -9.10 -7.83
C VAL A 393 -11.49 -9.16 -8.67
N LYS A 394 -10.31 -8.90 -8.07
CA LYS A 394 -8.99 -8.94 -8.72
C LYS A 394 -8.93 -8.10 -10.00
N THR A 395 -9.60 -6.94 -10.02
CA THR A 395 -9.60 -6.06 -11.18
C THR A 395 -8.16 -5.74 -11.62
N PRO A 396 -7.80 -5.97 -12.90
CA PRO A 396 -6.50 -5.59 -13.43
C PRO A 396 -6.22 -4.10 -13.20
N LYS A 397 -4.96 -3.74 -12.90
CA LYS A 397 -4.57 -2.35 -12.55
C LYS A 397 -5.07 -1.30 -13.55
N TYR A 398 -5.07 -1.63 -14.84
CA TYR A 398 -5.47 -0.72 -15.91
C TYR A 398 -6.99 -0.48 -15.96
N PHE A 399 -7.81 -1.40 -15.46
CA PHE A 399 -9.26 -1.19 -15.30
C PHE A 399 -9.64 -0.71 -13.90
N PHE A 400 -8.73 -0.78 -12.93
CA PHE A 400 -9.05 -0.59 -11.51
C PHE A 400 -9.74 0.75 -11.23
N ASP A 401 -9.17 1.86 -11.70
CA ASP A 401 -9.75 3.19 -11.44
C ASP A 401 -11.07 3.42 -12.21
N ASP A 402 -11.21 2.83 -13.40
CA ASP A 402 -12.45 2.90 -14.18
C ASP A 402 -13.57 2.07 -13.55
N VAL A 403 -13.26 0.87 -13.06
CA VAL A 403 -14.19 0.03 -12.29
C VAL A 403 -14.62 0.76 -11.02
N VAL A 404 -13.69 1.35 -10.26
CA VAL A 404 -14.02 2.14 -9.06
C VAL A 404 -14.91 3.33 -9.40
N LYS A 405 -14.61 4.05 -10.49
CA LYS A 405 -15.39 5.21 -10.93
C LYS A 405 -16.80 4.81 -11.38
N LYS A 406 -16.93 3.75 -12.18
CA LYS A 406 -18.23 3.22 -12.63
C LYS A 406 -19.03 2.65 -11.44
N LEU A 407 -18.38 1.99 -10.47
CA LEU A 407 -19.01 1.51 -9.22
C LEU A 407 -19.60 2.66 -8.38
N VAL A 408 -18.80 3.70 -8.12
CA VAL A 408 -19.27 4.88 -7.36
C VAL A 408 -20.42 5.57 -8.10
N LYS A 409 -20.39 5.60 -9.44
CA LYS A 409 -21.46 6.21 -10.24
C LYS A 409 -22.73 5.34 -10.27
N SER A 410 -22.60 4.02 -10.13
CA SER A 410 -23.73 3.10 -10.17
C SER A 410 -24.54 3.04 -8.87
N ASP A 411 -24.03 3.62 -7.78
CA ASP A 411 -24.54 3.48 -6.40
C ASP A 411 -24.61 2.02 -5.87
N ASP A 412 -24.37 0.99 -6.69
CA ASP A 412 -24.31 -0.44 -6.33
C ASP A 412 -22.86 -0.93 -6.14
N ILE A 413 -22.31 -0.68 -4.96
CA ILE A 413 -20.92 -1.07 -4.62
C ILE A 413 -20.88 -2.51 -4.11
N LYS A 414 -21.08 -3.48 -5.01
CA LYS A 414 -21.07 -4.93 -4.71
C LYS A 414 -20.13 -5.68 -5.64
N ALA A 415 -19.59 -6.82 -5.17
CA ALA A 415 -18.62 -7.61 -5.92
C ALA A 415 -19.18 -8.04 -7.30
N TRP A 416 -20.44 -8.49 -7.36
CA TRP A 416 -21.07 -8.86 -8.64
C TRP A 416 -21.14 -7.69 -9.63
N LYS A 417 -21.41 -6.46 -9.14
CA LYS A 417 -21.47 -5.26 -9.99
C LYS A 417 -20.08 -4.87 -10.49
N ALA A 418 -19.06 -5.04 -9.64
CA ALA A 418 -17.67 -4.84 -10.03
C ALA A 418 -17.24 -5.83 -11.13
N THR A 419 -17.68 -7.09 -11.05
CA THR A 419 -17.47 -8.11 -12.09
C THR A 419 -18.21 -7.76 -13.38
N GLU A 420 -19.48 -7.34 -13.30
CA GLU A 420 -20.26 -6.89 -14.47
C GLU A 420 -19.57 -5.73 -15.19
N ILE A 421 -19.20 -4.69 -14.44
CA ILE A 421 -18.49 -3.52 -14.98
C ILE A 421 -17.15 -3.90 -15.61
N LEU A 422 -16.41 -4.83 -14.98
CA LEU A 422 -15.16 -5.34 -15.52
C LEU A 422 -15.38 -6.09 -16.84
N ASN A 423 -16.36 -6.99 -16.89
CA ASN A 423 -16.71 -7.72 -18.11
C ASN A 423 -17.18 -6.76 -19.22
N ASP A 424 -17.94 -5.71 -18.89
CA ASP A 424 -18.35 -4.70 -19.86
C ASP A 424 -17.15 -3.93 -20.41
N LEU A 425 -16.19 -3.55 -19.56
CA LEU A 425 -14.95 -2.89 -19.99
C LEU A 425 -14.08 -3.82 -20.85
N GLU A 426 -14.04 -5.11 -20.53
CA GLU A 426 -13.36 -6.14 -21.32
C GLU A 426 -14.07 -6.35 -22.67
N ASN A 427 -15.40 -6.39 -22.70
CA ASN A 427 -16.20 -6.53 -23.90
C ASN A 427 -16.16 -5.27 -24.78
N GLU A 428 -16.22 -4.07 -24.19
CA GLU A 428 -16.02 -2.79 -24.88
C GLU A 428 -14.64 -2.77 -25.54
N ARG A 429 -13.61 -3.30 -24.86
CA ARG A 429 -12.27 -3.46 -25.42
C ARG A 429 -12.26 -4.43 -26.60
N VAL A 430 -12.87 -5.61 -26.48
CA VAL A 430 -12.98 -6.59 -27.57
C VAL A 430 -13.76 -6.03 -28.76
N LEU A 431 -14.87 -5.33 -28.52
CA LEU A 431 -15.70 -4.70 -29.56
C LEU A 431 -14.98 -3.54 -30.27
N SER A 432 -14.15 -2.78 -29.55
CA SER A 432 -13.31 -1.74 -30.16
C SER A 432 -12.24 -2.28 -31.12
N LEU A 433 -11.94 -3.59 -31.04
CA LEU A 433 -10.94 -4.29 -31.84
C LEU A 433 -11.50 -4.94 -33.12
N VAL A 434 -12.83 -4.97 -33.32
CA VAL A 434 -13.50 -5.72 -34.41
C VAL A 434 -13.16 -5.24 -35.83
N ASP A 435 -12.54 -4.06 -35.98
CA ASP A 435 -12.05 -3.50 -37.27
C ASP A 435 -10.53 -3.26 -37.31
N SER A 436 -9.78 -3.75 -36.33
CA SER A 436 -8.34 -3.48 -36.23
C SER A 436 -7.51 -4.43 -37.08
N GLU A 437 -6.39 -3.92 -37.60
CA GLU A 437 -5.36 -4.76 -38.20
C GLU A 437 -4.44 -5.30 -37.12
N PHE A 438 -4.31 -6.62 -37.06
CA PHE A 438 -3.59 -7.30 -35.99
C PHE A 438 -2.17 -7.68 -36.39
N SER A 439 -1.31 -7.85 -35.38
CA SER A 439 0.00 -8.48 -35.50
C SER A 439 0.27 -9.40 -34.31
N ALA A 440 1.24 -10.30 -34.47
CA ALA A 440 1.64 -11.21 -33.41
C ALA A 440 2.77 -10.62 -32.53
N GLY A 441 2.79 -11.01 -31.26
CA GLY A 441 3.98 -10.89 -30.41
C GLY A 441 4.92 -12.09 -30.58
N LYS A 442 6.01 -12.11 -29.81
CA LYS A 442 7.04 -13.16 -29.85
C LYS A 442 7.28 -13.80 -28.49
N ILE A 443 7.40 -15.11 -28.50
CA ILE A 443 8.04 -15.88 -27.42
C ILE A 443 9.19 -16.67 -28.04
N ILE A 444 10.40 -16.55 -27.49
CA ILE A 444 11.49 -17.46 -27.84
C ILE A 444 11.43 -18.62 -26.85
N LEU A 445 11.26 -19.82 -27.37
CA LEU A 445 11.29 -21.02 -26.55
C LEU A 445 12.73 -21.43 -26.28
N LEU A 446 13.58 -21.42 -27.31
CA LEU A 446 14.99 -21.83 -27.25
C LEU A 446 15.82 -20.97 -28.23
N GLY A 447 17.09 -20.72 -27.91
CA GLY A 447 18.01 -20.01 -28.82
C GLY A 447 18.20 -18.52 -28.54
N GLU A 448 17.80 -18.03 -27.36
CA GLU A 448 18.12 -16.67 -26.93
C GLU A 448 19.63 -16.41 -26.97
N HIS A 449 19.99 -15.18 -27.36
CA HIS A 449 21.37 -14.70 -27.58
C HIS A 449 22.11 -15.43 -28.71
N ALA A 450 22.05 -16.75 -28.81
CA ALA A 450 22.71 -17.55 -29.83
C ALA A 450 22.28 -17.17 -31.27
N ALA A 451 21.03 -16.75 -31.47
CA ALA A 451 20.52 -16.28 -32.77
C ALA A 451 21.34 -15.13 -33.38
N VAL A 452 21.90 -14.24 -32.55
CA VAL A 452 22.70 -13.10 -33.01
C VAL A 452 24.03 -13.60 -33.61
N TYR A 453 24.53 -14.73 -33.12
CA TYR A 453 25.77 -15.40 -33.53
C TYR A 453 25.54 -16.48 -34.61
N GLY A 454 24.42 -16.42 -35.34
CA GLY A 454 24.16 -17.32 -36.48
C GLY A 454 23.64 -18.72 -36.12
N LYS A 455 23.27 -18.94 -34.86
CA LYS A 455 22.65 -20.19 -34.39
C LYS A 455 21.14 -20.17 -34.54
N HIS A 456 20.51 -21.34 -34.36
CA HIS A 456 19.07 -21.51 -34.45
C HIS A 456 18.34 -20.96 -33.21
N ALA A 457 17.20 -20.33 -33.44
CA ALA A 457 16.25 -19.97 -32.40
C ALA A 457 14.84 -20.42 -32.74
N LEU A 458 14.23 -21.14 -31.81
CA LEU A 458 12.86 -21.62 -31.87
C LEU A 458 11.93 -20.58 -31.24
N ALA A 459 11.01 -20.02 -32.02
CA ALA A 459 10.06 -19.02 -31.55
C ALA A 459 8.63 -19.34 -31.95
N VAL A 460 7.70 -18.94 -31.08
CA VAL A 460 6.25 -19.13 -31.27
C VAL A 460 5.51 -17.78 -31.11
N PRO A 461 4.43 -17.56 -31.88
CA PRO A 461 3.70 -16.29 -31.87
C PRO A 461 2.81 -16.13 -30.65
N VAL A 462 2.65 -14.88 -30.20
CA VAL A 462 1.48 -14.46 -29.42
C VAL A 462 0.48 -13.90 -30.41
N LEU A 463 -0.50 -14.70 -30.83
CA LEU A 463 -1.46 -14.28 -31.85
C LEU A 463 -2.31 -13.09 -31.37
N ASN A 464 -2.67 -12.19 -32.30
CA ASN A 464 -3.52 -11.02 -32.07
C ASN A 464 -3.06 -10.15 -30.88
N ALA A 465 -1.75 -10.05 -30.67
CA ALA A 465 -1.20 -9.38 -29.50
C ALA A 465 -1.29 -7.85 -29.57
N VAL A 466 -1.25 -7.30 -30.78
CA VAL A 466 -1.39 -5.86 -31.04
C VAL A 466 -2.41 -5.66 -32.15
N GLY A 467 -3.36 -4.74 -31.92
CA GLY A 467 -4.30 -4.27 -32.92
C GLY A 467 -4.08 -2.78 -33.18
N ALA A 468 -4.15 -2.36 -34.44
CA ALA A 468 -4.07 -0.95 -34.82
C ALA A 468 -5.20 -0.56 -35.78
N LYS A 469 -5.68 0.68 -35.64
CA LYS A 469 -6.64 1.32 -36.54
C LYS A 469 -6.15 2.70 -36.91
N ALA A 470 -6.09 2.99 -38.21
CA ALA A 470 -5.72 4.29 -38.75
C ALA A 470 -6.95 4.97 -39.37
N SER A 471 -7.09 6.28 -39.16
CA SER A 471 -8.11 7.11 -39.80
C SER A 471 -7.53 8.47 -40.19
N LEU A 472 -8.11 9.11 -41.21
CA LEU A 472 -7.73 10.47 -41.61
C LEU A 472 -7.98 11.48 -40.48
N SER A 473 -7.07 12.44 -40.34
CA SER A 473 -7.15 13.54 -39.38
C SER A 473 -7.06 14.89 -40.08
N LYS A 474 -7.77 15.89 -39.54
CA LYS A 474 -7.74 17.27 -40.06
C LYS A 474 -6.51 18.07 -39.59
N ASN A 475 -5.85 17.63 -38.52
CA ASN A 475 -4.73 18.32 -37.86
C ASN A 475 -3.43 17.51 -38.06
N LYS A 476 -2.44 17.59 -37.17
CA LYS A 476 -1.22 16.75 -37.22
C LYS A 476 -1.52 15.25 -37.01
N THR A 477 -0.63 14.39 -37.51
CA THR A 477 -0.63 12.96 -37.18
C THR A 477 -0.50 12.72 -35.67
N LYS A 478 -1.32 11.83 -35.11
CA LYS A 478 -1.32 11.46 -33.70
C LYS A 478 -1.37 9.95 -33.54
N ILE A 479 -0.61 9.44 -32.59
CA ILE A 479 -0.70 8.05 -32.12
C ILE A 479 -1.24 8.02 -30.70
N ASN A 480 -2.16 7.10 -30.46
CA ASN A 480 -2.70 6.79 -29.15
C ASN A 480 -2.47 5.30 -28.85
N ILE A 481 -1.75 5.00 -27.78
CA ILE A 481 -1.60 3.64 -27.24
C ILE A 481 -2.25 3.64 -25.85
N ASN A 482 -3.45 3.09 -25.79
CA ASN A 482 -4.31 3.17 -24.61
C ASN A 482 -3.66 2.51 -23.39
N GLU A 483 -3.17 1.28 -23.52
CA GLU A 483 -2.61 0.51 -22.40
C GLU A 483 -1.29 1.07 -21.86
N TRP A 484 -0.62 1.93 -22.63
CA TRP A 484 0.61 2.61 -22.21
C TRP A 484 0.36 4.05 -21.76
N ASN A 485 -0.89 4.52 -21.75
CA ASN A 485 -1.27 5.93 -21.52
C ASN A 485 -0.45 6.90 -22.39
N LEU A 486 -0.18 6.52 -23.64
CA LEU A 486 0.68 7.27 -24.55
C LEU A 486 -0.17 7.95 -25.62
N ILE A 487 -0.28 9.28 -25.54
CA ILE A 487 -0.82 10.11 -26.62
C ILE A 487 0.32 11.01 -27.11
N LYS A 488 0.77 10.81 -28.36
CA LYS A 488 1.87 11.59 -28.95
C LYS A 488 1.46 12.15 -30.30
N SER A 489 1.73 13.43 -30.52
CA SER A 489 1.67 14.03 -31.86
C SER A 489 3.00 13.78 -32.56
N ILE A 490 2.95 13.40 -33.83
CA ILE A 490 4.13 13.03 -34.62
C ILE A 490 4.55 14.21 -35.47
N GLU A 491 5.84 14.51 -35.46
CA GLU A 491 6.47 15.52 -36.31
C GLU A 491 7.33 14.80 -37.34
N ARG A 492 7.25 15.22 -38.61
CA ARG A 492 7.87 14.50 -39.75
C ARG A 492 9.40 14.45 -39.69
N GLU A 493 10.02 15.35 -38.94
CA GLU A 493 11.48 15.45 -38.79
C GLU A 493 12.01 14.68 -37.56
N ASP A 494 11.13 14.20 -36.67
CA ASP A 494 11.51 13.49 -35.44
C ASP A 494 11.65 11.98 -35.70
N TYR A 495 12.89 11.51 -35.78
CA TYR A 495 13.20 10.07 -35.91
C TYR A 495 13.48 9.38 -34.58
N SER A 496 13.10 9.98 -33.45
CA SER A 496 13.31 9.38 -32.13
C SER A 496 12.13 8.51 -31.67
N GLY A 497 12.46 7.34 -31.08
CA GLY A 497 11.48 6.44 -30.47
C GLY A 497 10.32 6.07 -31.41
N ILE A 498 9.08 6.26 -30.93
CA ILE A 498 7.89 5.91 -31.71
C ILE A 498 7.64 6.84 -32.90
N SER A 499 8.14 8.08 -32.87
CA SER A 499 8.05 9.00 -34.02
C SER A 499 8.87 8.46 -35.19
N GLY A 500 10.08 7.96 -34.91
CA GLY A 500 10.93 7.35 -35.92
C GLY A 500 10.32 6.12 -36.57
N ILE A 501 9.62 5.27 -35.80
CA ILE A 501 8.88 4.14 -36.37
C ILE A 501 7.81 4.64 -37.36
N ILE A 502 6.99 5.61 -36.97
CA ILE A 502 5.90 6.12 -37.81
C ILE A 502 6.43 6.82 -39.05
N ASN A 503 7.46 7.67 -38.92
CA ASN A 503 8.07 8.36 -40.06
C ASN A 503 8.76 7.36 -41.01
N THR A 504 9.44 6.34 -40.50
CA THR A 504 10.01 5.26 -41.34
C THR A 504 8.91 4.52 -42.13
N ILE A 505 7.76 4.26 -41.50
CA ILE A 505 6.61 3.66 -42.17
C ILE A 505 6.08 4.60 -43.25
N PHE A 506 5.91 5.88 -42.94
CA PHE A 506 5.41 6.86 -43.91
C PHE A 506 6.33 7.02 -45.12
N ASP A 507 7.64 7.09 -44.91
CA ASP A 507 8.62 7.17 -45.98
C ASP A 507 8.61 5.90 -46.85
N SER A 508 8.54 4.73 -46.21
CA SER A 508 8.51 3.44 -46.92
C SER A 508 7.23 3.21 -47.70
N LEU A 509 6.14 3.87 -47.31
CA LEU A 509 4.83 3.85 -47.96
C LEU A 509 4.58 5.07 -48.86
N GLU A 510 5.58 5.94 -49.04
CA GLU A 510 5.52 7.17 -49.85
C GLU A 510 4.38 8.13 -49.45
N ILE A 511 4.06 8.19 -48.16
CA ILE A 511 2.98 9.03 -47.62
C ILE A 511 3.51 10.43 -47.30
N ASN A 512 3.29 11.38 -48.20
CA ASN A 512 3.80 12.75 -48.04
C ASN A 512 2.80 13.73 -47.39
N ASP A 513 1.52 13.72 -47.78
CA ASP A 513 0.56 14.78 -47.42
C ASP A 513 -0.63 14.33 -46.55
N LEU A 514 -0.55 13.16 -45.91
CA LEU A 514 -1.60 12.65 -45.04
C LEU A 514 -1.31 12.88 -43.56
N ASN A 515 -2.35 13.30 -42.84
CA ASN A 515 -2.37 13.34 -41.40
C ASN A 515 -3.29 12.24 -40.86
N LEU A 516 -2.78 11.42 -39.95
CA LEU A 516 -3.48 10.23 -39.47
C LEU A 516 -3.72 10.27 -37.96
N THR A 517 -4.84 9.71 -37.52
CA THR A 517 -5.02 9.29 -36.13
C THR A 517 -4.87 7.78 -36.08
N ILE A 518 -3.86 7.31 -35.35
CA ILE A 518 -3.51 5.91 -35.22
C ILE A 518 -3.82 5.49 -33.79
N ASN A 519 -4.80 4.62 -33.60
CA ASN A 519 -5.13 4.03 -32.31
C ASN A 519 -4.55 2.62 -32.27
N VAL A 520 -3.75 2.34 -31.24
CA VAL A 520 -3.11 1.04 -31.01
C VAL A 520 -3.58 0.50 -29.67
N SER A 521 -3.92 -0.78 -29.66
CA SER A 521 -4.23 -1.54 -28.45
C SER A 521 -3.31 -2.76 -28.38
N THR A 522 -2.80 -3.08 -27.20
CA THR A 522 -1.81 -4.16 -27.01
C THR A 522 -2.02 -4.92 -25.71
N ILE A 523 -1.84 -6.24 -25.75
CA ILE A 523 -1.72 -7.09 -24.56
C ILE A 523 -0.26 -7.29 -24.14
N LEU A 524 0.70 -6.85 -24.95
CA LEU A 524 2.12 -6.99 -24.69
C LEU A 524 2.60 -5.83 -23.79
N PRO A 525 3.20 -6.12 -22.63
CA PRO A 525 3.81 -5.10 -21.81
C PRO A 525 5.02 -4.47 -22.49
N ARG A 526 5.32 -3.22 -22.12
CA ARG A 526 6.42 -2.45 -22.69
C ARG A 526 7.77 -2.94 -22.13
N GLY A 527 8.71 -3.25 -23.02
CA GLY A 527 10.11 -3.54 -22.64
C GLY A 527 10.33 -4.88 -21.93
N MET A 528 9.49 -5.88 -22.21
CA MET A 528 9.52 -7.20 -21.54
C MET A 528 10.02 -8.35 -22.43
N GLY A 529 10.65 -8.04 -23.57
CA GLY A 529 11.25 -9.05 -24.45
C GLY A 529 10.29 -9.83 -25.36
N LEU A 530 9.00 -9.45 -25.41
CA LEU A 530 7.97 -10.12 -26.23
C LEU A 530 7.78 -9.57 -27.65
N GLY A 531 8.74 -8.78 -28.16
CA GLY A 531 8.67 -8.22 -29.51
C GLY A 531 7.63 -7.09 -29.69
N SER A 532 7.27 -6.36 -28.62
CA SER A 532 6.22 -5.32 -28.67
C SER A 532 6.49 -4.22 -29.71
N SER A 533 7.75 -3.85 -29.95
CA SER A 533 8.16 -2.84 -30.94
C SER A 533 7.87 -3.29 -32.38
N ALA A 534 8.34 -4.48 -32.73
CA ALA A 534 8.08 -5.10 -34.02
C ALA A 534 6.58 -5.33 -34.25
N ALA A 535 5.86 -5.82 -33.23
CA ALA A 535 4.42 -6.06 -33.31
C ALA A 535 3.64 -4.76 -33.57
N ILE A 536 3.94 -3.68 -32.85
CA ILE A 536 3.33 -2.37 -33.08
C ILE A 536 3.64 -1.86 -34.50
N SER A 537 4.89 -1.99 -34.95
CA SER A 537 5.29 -1.57 -36.30
C SER A 537 4.47 -2.29 -37.37
N VAL A 538 4.36 -3.62 -37.30
CA VAL A 538 3.55 -4.44 -38.23
C VAL A 538 2.07 -4.05 -38.20
N ALA A 539 1.48 -3.90 -37.02
CA ALA A 539 0.06 -3.54 -36.90
C ALA A 539 -0.21 -2.16 -37.52
N ILE A 540 0.66 -1.18 -37.28
CA ILE A 540 0.56 0.16 -37.87
C ILE A 540 0.72 0.10 -39.39
N ILE A 541 1.72 -0.63 -39.92
CA ILE A 541 1.93 -0.78 -41.36
C ILE A 541 0.66 -1.33 -42.02
N ARG A 542 0.06 -2.39 -41.45
CA ARG A 542 -1.19 -2.98 -41.95
C ARG A 542 -2.34 -1.98 -41.91
N ALA A 543 -2.55 -1.31 -40.78
CA ALA A 543 -3.63 -0.34 -40.61
C ALA A 543 -3.52 0.85 -41.58
N VAL A 544 -2.30 1.36 -41.78
CA VAL A 544 -2.03 2.47 -42.70
C VAL A 544 -2.16 2.00 -44.15
N SER A 545 -1.59 0.84 -44.52
CA SER A 545 -1.69 0.25 -45.85
C SER A 545 -3.15 0.04 -46.26
N LYS A 546 -3.98 -0.45 -45.34
CA LYS A 546 -5.43 -0.61 -45.56
C LYS A 546 -6.15 0.73 -45.75
N LEU A 547 -5.78 1.76 -44.99
CA LEU A 547 -6.39 3.09 -45.10
C LEU A 547 -6.08 3.76 -46.44
N ILE A 548 -4.86 3.58 -46.97
CA ILE A 548 -4.45 4.15 -48.27
C ILE A 548 -4.73 3.20 -49.46
N GLU A 549 -5.40 2.07 -49.21
CA GLU A 549 -5.70 1.02 -50.19
C GLU A 549 -4.44 0.50 -50.94
N ALA A 550 -3.28 0.57 -50.30
CA ALA A 550 -2.04 0.03 -50.85
C ALA A 550 -2.04 -1.49 -50.68
N ASN A 551 -1.91 -2.22 -51.80
CA ASN A 551 -1.83 -3.67 -51.79
C ASN A 551 -0.37 -4.12 -51.59
N ILE A 552 0.05 -4.22 -50.32
CA ILE A 552 1.43 -4.52 -49.94
C ILE A 552 1.54 -5.97 -49.49
N SER A 553 2.52 -6.69 -50.03
CA SER A 553 2.75 -8.09 -49.66
C SER A 553 3.26 -8.22 -48.22
N SER A 554 3.05 -9.38 -47.59
CA SER A 554 3.55 -9.61 -46.22
C SER A 554 5.07 -9.54 -46.13
N GLU A 555 5.79 -9.90 -47.20
CA GLU A 555 7.25 -9.75 -47.31
C GLU A 555 7.66 -8.28 -47.23
N LYS A 556 6.97 -7.41 -47.97
CA LYS A 556 7.25 -5.96 -47.93
C LYS A 556 6.90 -5.35 -46.57
N ILE A 557 5.81 -5.79 -45.93
CA ILE A 557 5.49 -5.39 -44.53
C ILE A 557 6.62 -5.81 -43.58
N ASN A 558 7.13 -7.03 -43.75
CA ASN A 558 8.22 -7.55 -42.94
C ASN A 558 9.52 -6.75 -43.14
N ASP A 559 9.84 -6.34 -44.36
CA ASP A 559 11.03 -5.53 -44.68
C ASP A 559 10.96 -4.12 -44.06
N ILE A 560 9.78 -3.50 -44.08
CA ILE A 560 9.56 -2.19 -43.45
C ILE A 560 9.69 -2.34 -41.92
N ALA A 561 9.06 -3.36 -41.33
CA ALA A 561 9.18 -3.64 -39.90
C ALA A 561 10.63 -3.94 -39.47
N PHE A 562 11.40 -4.65 -40.31
CA PHE A 562 12.83 -4.88 -40.07
C PHE A 562 13.64 -3.58 -40.07
N SER A 563 13.30 -2.64 -40.95
CA SER A 563 13.91 -1.31 -41.02
C SER A 563 13.59 -0.48 -39.76
N CYS A 564 12.35 -0.53 -39.27
CA CYS A 564 11.96 0.07 -37.98
C CYS A 564 12.76 -0.53 -36.80
N GLU A 565 12.94 -1.85 -36.76
CA GLU A 565 13.73 -2.52 -35.72
C GLU A 565 15.23 -2.17 -35.81
N LYS A 566 15.76 -1.97 -37.02
CA LYS A 566 17.14 -1.50 -37.22
C LYS A 566 17.35 -0.10 -36.67
N LEU A 567 16.37 0.80 -36.85
CA LEU A 567 16.38 2.13 -36.27
C LEU A 567 16.32 2.08 -34.73
N ALA A 568 15.50 1.19 -34.15
CA ALA A 568 15.32 1.09 -32.71
C ALA A 568 16.46 0.37 -31.96
N HIS A 569 17.06 -0.66 -32.57
CA HIS A 569 17.97 -1.60 -31.89
C HIS A 569 19.34 -1.78 -32.57
N GLY A 570 19.58 -1.11 -33.70
CA GLY A 570 20.86 -1.09 -34.42
C GLY A 570 21.16 -2.37 -35.21
N SER A 571 21.29 -3.51 -34.53
CA SER A 571 21.62 -4.82 -35.14
C SER A 571 20.59 -5.91 -34.78
N PRO A 572 19.33 -5.80 -35.25
CA PRO A 572 18.30 -6.79 -34.99
C PRO A 572 18.66 -8.16 -35.60
N SER A 573 18.22 -9.25 -34.98
CA SER A 573 18.40 -10.59 -35.55
C SER A 573 17.48 -10.84 -36.75
N GLY A 574 16.30 -10.21 -36.77
CA GLY A 574 15.26 -10.41 -37.80
C GLY A 574 14.12 -11.34 -37.36
N ILE A 575 14.21 -11.94 -36.17
CA ILE A 575 13.19 -12.88 -35.67
C ILE A 575 11.90 -12.17 -35.24
N ASP A 576 12.01 -11.00 -34.60
CA ASP A 576 10.88 -10.26 -34.02
C ASP A 576 9.91 -9.78 -35.10
N ASN A 577 10.40 -9.08 -36.14
CA ASN A 577 9.58 -8.62 -37.26
C ASN A 577 8.97 -9.79 -38.05
N THR A 578 9.75 -10.85 -38.31
CA THR A 578 9.29 -12.01 -39.07
C THR A 578 8.12 -12.69 -38.35
N LEU A 579 8.28 -12.97 -37.06
CA LEU A 579 7.23 -13.63 -36.29
C LEU A 579 6.00 -12.72 -36.12
N SER A 580 6.21 -11.42 -35.86
CA SER A 580 5.11 -10.45 -35.75
C SER A 580 4.31 -10.27 -37.03
N CYS A 581 4.98 -10.35 -38.18
CA CYS A 581 4.36 -10.26 -39.50
C CYS A 581 3.58 -11.54 -39.83
N PHE A 582 4.24 -12.70 -39.86
CA PHE A 582 3.60 -13.91 -40.37
C PHE A 582 2.72 -14.62 -39.34
N GLY A 583 2.97 -14.43 -38.04
CA GLY A 583 2.17 -15.05 -36.98
C GLY A 583 2.25 -16.58 -36.96
N ARG A 584 3.37 -17.16 -37.40
CA ARG A 584 3.61 -18.61 -37.45
C ARG A 584 4.80 -18.98 -36.59
N SER A 585 4.81 -20.18 -36.01
CA SER A 585 5.96 -20.72 -35.31
C SER A 585 7.12 -20.95 -36.27
N ILE A 586 8.34 -20.58 -35.88
CA ILE A 586 9.52 -20.67 -36.76
C ILE A 586 10.76 -21.19 -36.03
N LEU A 587 11.61 -21.86 -36.79
CA LEU A 587 13.02 -22.07 -36.46
C LEU A 587 13.85 -21.07 -37.27
N PHE A 588 14.34 -20.02 -36.61
CA PHE A 588 15.07 -18.91 -37.23
C PHE A 588 16.58 -19.15 -37.21
N GLN A 589 17.27 -18.81 -38.31
CA GLN A 589 18.73 -18.77 -38.39
C GLN A 589 19.21 -17.55 -39.19
N LYS A 590 20.00 -16.70 -38.53
CA LYS A 590 20.58 -15.51 -39.15
C LYS A 590 21.57 -15.90 -40.27
N ASN A 591 21.61 -15.11 -41.35
CA ASN A 591 22.51 -15.28 -42.50
C ASN A 591 22.31 -16.55 -43.36
N LYS A 592 21.16 -17.22 -43.26
CA LYS A 592 20.73 -18.28 -44.18
C LYS A 592 19.62 -17.76 -45.10
N SER A 593 19.47 -18.32 -46.30
CA SER A 593 18.35 -18.00 -47.20
C SER A 593 17.63 -19.30 -47.61
N PRO A 594 16.35 -19.50 -47.21
CA PRO A 594 15.58 -18.65 -46.29
C PRO A 594 16.17 -18.64 -44.87
N ASN A 595 15.97 -17.53 -44.15
CA ASN A 595 16.48 -17.31 -42.78
C ASN A 595 15.59 -17.93 -41.68
N TYR A 596 14.53 -18.64 -42.07
CA TYR A 596 13.68 -19.38 -41.15
C TYR A 596 13.04 -20.60 -41.82
N GLU A 597 12.66 -21.58 -41.01
CA GLU A 597 11.79 -22.70 -41.36
C GLU A 597 10.48 -22.57 -40.58
N ILE A 598 9.35 -22.75 -41.24
CA ILE A 598 8.04 -22.74 -40.58
C ILE A 598 7.82 -24.08 -39.86
N ILE A 599 7.33 -23.99 -38.63
CA ILE A 599 6.91 -25.13 -37.84
C ILE A 599 5.39 -25.14 -37.83
N GLU A 600 4.82 -26.05 -38.60
CA GLU A 600 3.37 -26.31 -38.62
C GLU A 600 2.95 -26.93 -37.29
N LEU A 601 1.98 -26.28 -36.61
CA LEU A 601 1.40 -26.75 -35.36
C LEU A 601 -0.12 -26.68 -35.46
N ASP A 602 -0.79 -27.72 -34.98
CA ASP A 602 -2.26 -27.74 -34.89
C ASP A 602 -2.75 -26.76 -33.82
N GLU A 603 -2.06 -26.73 -32.68
CA GLU A 603 -2.32 -25.80 -31.57
C GLU A 603 -1.00 -25.27 -31.00
N LEU A 604 -1.03 -24.06 -30.45
CA LEU A 604 0.11 -23.54 -29.71
C LEU A 604 0.30 -24.34 -28.41
N PRO A 605 1.55 -24.61 -28.00
CA PRO A 605 1.82 -25.31 -26.75
C PRO A 605 1.19 -24.55 -25.56
N PRO A 606 0.82 -25.27 -24.49
CA PRO A 606 0.18 -24.69 -23.31
C PRO A 606 1.18 -23.87 -22.49
N LEU A 607 1.42 -22.64 -22.94
CA LEU A 607 2.41 -21.74 -22.37
C LEU A 607 1.77 -20.72 -21.43
N LEU A 608 2.54 -20.30 -20.43
CA LEU A 608 2.24 -19.17 -19.57
C LEU A 608 3.45 -18.25 -19.53
N ILE A 609 3.23 -16.96 -19.75
CA ILE A 609 4.27 -15.94 -19.64
C ILE A 609 4.12 -15.25 -18.30
N GLY A 610 5.20 -15.11 -17.54
CA GLY A 610 5.25 -14.31 -16.33
C GLY A 610 6.08 -13.04 -16.55
N PHE A 611 5.67 -11.92 -15.98
CA PHE A 611 6.39 -10.64 -16.06
C PHE A 611 7.12 -10.32 -14.77
N SER A 612 8.42 -10.07 -14.88
CA SER A 612 9.25 -9.57 -13.78
C SER A 612 8.92 -8.11 -13.46
N ARG A 613 9.32 -7.63 -12.29
CA ARG A 613 9.00 -6.27 -11.84
C ARG A 613 9.89 -5.20 -12.47
N ARG A 614 10.90 -5.61 -13.25
CA ARG A 614 11.88 -4.74 -13.90
C ARG A 614 11.88 -5.00 -15.40
N SER A 615 11.76 -3.94 -16.18
CA SER A 615 11.95 -4.01 -17.63
C SER A 615 13.40 -4.37 -17.96
N SER A 616 13.62 -5.19 -18.99
CA SER A 616 14.96 -5.47 -19.50
C SER A 616 15.47 -4.33 -20.39
N HIS A 617 16.70 -3.87 -20.18
CA HIS A 617 17.41 -3.03 -21.15
C HIS A 617 18.11 -3.90 -22.21
N THR A 618 17.35 -4.32 -23.23
CA THR A 618 17.79 -5.26 -24.28
C THR A 618 19.14 -4.90 -24.91
N ILE A 619 19.38 -3.61 -25.19
CA ILE A 619 20.62 -3.14 -25.82
C ILE A 619 21.82 -3.35 -24.89
N GLN A 620 21.68 -3.03 -23.61
CA GLN A 620 22.75 -3.18 -22.64
C GLN A 620 23.09 -4.65 -22.42
N GLN A 621 22.08 -5.52 -22.26
CA GLN A 621 22.31 -6.95 -22.03
C GLN A 621 23.01 -7.63 -23.21
N VAL A 622 22.60 -7.33 -24.45
CA VAL A 622 23.27 -7.85 -25.64
C VAL A 622 24.70 -7.30 -25.75
N GLY A 623 24.92 -6.04 -25.41
CA GLY A 623 26.25 -5.42 -25.35
C GLY A 623 27.17 -6.06 -24.30
N ASP A 624 26.66 -6.33 -23.11
CA ASP A 624 27.39 -6.96 -22.00
C ASP A 624 27.78 -8.39 -22.36
N VAL A 625 26.85 -9.17 -22.94
CA VAL A 625 27.13 -10.52 -23.45
C VAL A 625 28.18 -10.47 -24.54
N ASN A 626 28.10 -9.53 -25.50
CA ASN A 626 29.10 -9.38 -26.56
C ASN A 626 30.49 -9.01 -25.99
N SER A 627 30.54 -8.17 -24.95
CA SER A 627 31.79 -7.83 -24.26
C SER A 627 32.42 -9.06 -23.60
N ARG A 628 31.62 -9.89 -22.93
CA ARG A 628 32.08 -11.15 -22.31
C ARG A 628 32.46 -12.21 -23.35
N TYR A 629 31.69 -12.31 -24.43
CA TYR A 629 31.97 -13.17 -25.59
C TYR A 629 33.36 -12.88 -26.16
N ASN A 630 33.67 -11.60 -26.45
CA ASN A 630 34.97 -11.23 -27.01
C ASN A 630 36.16 -11.52 -26.08
N LYS A 631 35.92 -11.60 -24.76
CA LYS A 631 36.96 -11.96 -23.78
C LYS A 631 37.15 -13.48 -23.64
N ASN A 632 36.10 -14.28 -23.85
CA ASN A 632 36.07 -15.72 -23.60
C ASN A 632 35.42 -16.50 -24.76
N MET A 633 35.84 -16.21 -26.00
CA MET A 633 35.18 -16.65 -27.22
C MET A 633 34.95 -18.17 -27.28
N SER A 634 35.97 -18.98 -26.97
CA SER A 634 35.86 -20.45 -27.05
C SER A 634 34.83 -21.04 -26.09
N GLN A 635 34.70 -20.47 -24.89
CA GLN A 635 33.73 -20.92 -23.88
C GLN A 635 32.30 -20.54 -24.30
N TYR A 636 32.11 -19.32 -24.78
CA TYR A 636 30.80 -18.87 -25.24
C TYR A 636 30.37 -19.59 -26.53
N ASP A 637 31.29 -19.87 -27.45
CA ASP A 637 31.01 -20.69 -28.63
C ASP A 637 30.54 -22.10 -28.25
N ALA A 638 31.17 -22.72 -27.24
CA ALA A 638 30.73 -24.01 -26.73
C ALA A 638 29.31 -23.96 -26.13
N ILE A 639 28.99 -22.89 -25.39
CA ILE A 639 27.63 -22.67 -24.86
C ILE A 639 26.64 -22.45 -26.00
N PHE A 640 26.94 -21.58 -26.97
CA PHE A 640 26.05 -21.29 -28.09
C PHE A 640 25.86 -22.48 -29.02
N ASN A 641 26.86 -23.35 -29.19
CA ASN A 641 26.72 -24.62 -29.91
C ASN A 641 25.77 -25.60 -29.19
N GLN A 642 25.80 -25.63 -27.85
CA GLN A 642 24.84 -26.43 -27.08
C GLN A 642 23.43 -25.86 -27.18
N ILE A 643 23.27 -24.54 -27.09
CA ILE A 643 21.98 -23.87 -27.31
C ILE A 643 21.45 -24.15 -28.72
N ASP A 644 22.32 -24.16 -29.73
CA ASP A 644 21.97 -24.47 -31.13
C ASP A 644 21.41 -25.90 -31.30
N ASP A 645 22.09 -26.89 -30.71
CA ASP A 645 21.64 -28.29 -30.71
C ASP A 645 20.30 -28.46 -29.99
N ILE A 646 20.14 -27.80 -28.83
CA ILE A 646 18.88 -27.79 -28.07
C ILE A 646 17.76 -27.13 -28.87
N SER A 647 17.99 -26.00 -29.55
CA SER A 647 17.00 -25.36 -30.42
C SER A 647 16.52 -26.29 -31.54
N CYS A 648 17.44 -27.01 -32.18
CA CYS A 648 17.11 -27.97 -33.24
C CYS A 648 16.31 -29.17 -32.71
N LYS A 649 16.70 -29.71 -31.54
CA LYS A 649 15.97 -30.81 -30.88
C LYS A 649 14.59 -30.36 -30.40
N GLY A 650 14.49 -29.15 -29.85
CA GLY A 650 13.22 -28.58 -29.41
C GLY A 650 12.26 -28.33 -30.55
N ALA A 651 12.75 -27.94 -31.74
CA ALA A 651 11.92 -27.83 -32.94
C ALA A 651 11.31 -29.19 -33.33
N LYS A 652 12.05 -30.29 -33.19
CA LYS A 652 11.53 -31.65 -33.43
C LYS A 652 10.49 -32.05 -32.37
N ALA A 653 10.79 -31.82 -31.09
CA ALA A 653 9.87 -32.12 -29.99
C ALA A 653 8.56 -31.33 -30.12
N LEU A 654 8.64 -30.04 -30.50
CA LEU A 654 7.48 -29.20 -30.73
C LEU A 654 6.63 -29.71 -31.92
N LYS A 655 7.25 -30.16 -33.01
CA LYS A 655 6.54 -30.77 -34.16
C LYS A 655 5.80 -32.06 -33.79
N THR A 656 6.31 -32.82 -32.83
CA THR A 656 5.70 -34.10 -32.40
C THR A 656 4.83 -33.96 -31.14
N ASN A 657 4.57 -32.74 -30.66
CA ASN A 657 3.87 -32.46 -29.39
C ASN A 657 4.47 -33.19 -28.17
N ASP A 658 5.78 -33.47 -28.19
CA ASP A 658 6.50 -34.06 -27.07
C ASP A 658 6.89 -32.96 -26.06
N TYR A 659 5.91 -32.58 -25.24
CA TYR A 659 6.06 -31.48 -24.28
C TYR A 659 7.02 -31.82 -23.15
N ASP A 660 7.17 -33.09 -22.76
CA ASP A 660 8.14 -33.52 -21.76
C ASP A 660 9.58 -33.30 -22.25
N ALA A 661 9.88 -33.72 -23.47
CA ALA A 661 11.18 -33.45 -24.10
C ALA A 661 11.42 -31.95 -24.26
N LEU A 662 10.42 -31.19 -24.72
CA LEU A 662 10.52 -29.74 -24.87
C LEU A 662 10.76 -29.05 -23.53
N GLY A 663 10.03 -29.42 -22.48
CA GLY A 663 10.16 -28.86 -21.13
C GLY A 663 11.53 -29.13 -20.52
N GLY A 664 12.06 -30.36 -20.68
CA GLY A 664 13.42 -30.71 -20.29
C GLY A 664 14.48 -29.85 -21.00
N LEU A 665 14.34 -29.67 -22.31
CA LEU A 665 15.22 -28.81 -23.12
C LEU A 665 15.15 -27.33 -22.69
N MET A 666 13.96 -26.82 -22.36
CA MET A 666 13.79 -25.46 -21.82
C MET A 666 14.56 -25.27 -20.51
N ASN A 667 14.52 -26.26 -19.62
CA ASN A 667 15.22 -26.18 -18.34
C ASN A 667 16.74 -26.20 -18.51
N ILE A 668 17.27 -27.03 -19.42
CA ILE A 668 18.71 -27.06 -19.76
C ILE A 668 19.12 -25.73 -20.39
N CYS A 669 18.32 -25.22 -21.32
CA CYS A 669 18.59 -23.94 -21.97
C CYS A 669 18.64 -22.80 -20.94
N HIS A 670 17.78 -22.79 -19.91
CA HIS A 670 17.85 -21.80 -18.83
C HIS A 670 19.18 -21.83 -18.08
N GLY A 671 19.70 -23.04 -17.78
CA GLY A 671 21.00 -23.19 -17.14
C GLY A 671 22.14 -22.61 -17.99
N LEU A 672 22.11 -22.84 -19.31
CA LEU A 672 23.08 -22.25 -20.25
C LEU A 672 22.95 -20.72 -20.34
N LEU A 673 21.72 -20.18 -20.27
CA LEU A 673 21.48 -18.74 -20.21
C LEU A 673 21.97 -18.12 -18.88
N ASN A 674 21.84 -18.85 -17.77
CA ASN A 674 22.41 -18.42 -16.49
C ASN A 674 23.95 -18.34 -16.58
N ALA A 675 24.60 -19.30 -17.26
CA ALA A 675 26.06 -19.33 -17.45
C ALA A 675 26.62 -18.14 -18.26
N ILE A 676 25.81 -17.48 -19.10
CA ILE A 676 26.20 -16.25 -19.81
C ILE A 676 25.77 -14.96 -19.08
N GLU A 677 25.33 -15.11 -17.82
CA GLU A 677 24.98 -14.02 -16.89
C GLU A 677 23.82 -13.13 -17.36
N VAL A 678 22.78 -13.72 -17.97
CA VAL A 678 21.59 -12.95 -18.42
C VAL A 678 20.36 -13.17 -17.54
N SER A 679 20.41 -14.08 -16.57
CA SER A 679 19.33 -14.26 -15.59
C SER A 679 19.51 -13.37 -14.36
N THR A 680 18.45 -13.19 -13.58
CA THR A 680 18.45 -12.36 -12.35
C THR A 680 17.73 -13.08 -11.22
N PRO A 681 17.96 -12.71 -9.95
CA PRO A 681 17.25 -13.32 -8.81
C PRO A 681 15.72 -13.26 -8.94
N ASP A 682 15.17 -12.19 -9.54
CA ASP A 682 13.72 -12.07 -9.77
C ASP A 682 13.21 -13.09 -10.81
N LEU A 683 13.95 -13.27 -11.92
CA LEU A 683 13.63 -14.27 -12.93
C LEU A 683 13.77 -15.70 -12.39
N GLU A 684 14.82 -15.98 -11.61
CA GLU A 684 15.02 -17.28 -10.97
C GLU A 684 13.87 -17.61 -10.00
N ASN A 685 13.44 -16.64 -9.20
CA ASN A 685 12.31 -16.82 -8.29
C ASN A 685 11.02 -17.18 -9.06
N MET A 686 10.71 -16.47 -10.14
CA MET A 686 9.54 -16.77 -10.97
C MET A 686 9.61 -18.17 -11.60
N ILE A 687 10.79 -18.58 -12.07
CA ILE A 687 11.01 -19.90 -12.68
C ILE A 687 10.84 -21.00 -11.64
N ASN A 688 11.36 -20.79 -10.42
CA ASN A 688 11.19 -21.72 -9.31
C ASN A 688 9.72 -21.87 -8.93
N ILE A 689 9.00 -20.75 -8.76
CA ILE A 689 7.55 -20.76 -8.50
C ILE A 689 6.82 -21.54 -9.60
N ALA A 690 7.15 -21.30 -10.87
CA ALA A 690 6.49 -21.99 -11.97
C ALA A 690 6.71 -23.51 -11.93
N ARG A 691 7.96 -23.96 -11.74
CA ARG A 691 8.32 -25.38 -11.69
C ARG A 691 7.74 -26.09 -10.47
N GLU A 692 7.84 -25.50 -9.28
CA GLU A 692 7.27 -26.05 -8.04
C GLU A 692 5.75 -26.22 -8.10
N ASN A 693 5.08 -25.44 -8.95
CA ASN A 693 3.64 -25.48 -9.13
C ASN A 693 3.17 -26.28 -10.35
N GLY A 694 4.09 -26.99 -11.02
CA GLY A 694 3.76 -27.99 -12.05
C GLY A 694 4.09 -27.60 -13.49
N ALA A 695 4.87 -26.54 -13.73
CA ALA A 695 5.45 -26.32 -15.06
C ALA A 695 6.56 -27.35 -15.33
N ILE A 696 6.45 -28.10 -16.43
CA ILE A 696 7.45 -29.12 -16.81
C ILE A 696 8.72 -28.48 -17.39
N GLY A 697 8.60 -27.27 -17.93
CA GLY A 697 9.72 -26.45 -18.39
C GLY A 697 9.46 -24.99 -18.08
N ALA A 698 10.44 -24.27 -17.54
CA ALA A 698 10.34 -22.82 -17.37
C ALA A 698 11.71 -22.17 -17.54
N LYS A 699 11.75 -21.02 -18.22
CA LYS A 699 12.99 -20.27 -18.46
C LYS A 699 12.72 -18.79 -18.75
N LEU A 700 13.75 -17.96 -18.68
CA LEU A 700 13.67 -16.59 -19.19
C LEU A 700 13.37 -16.58 -20.70
N THR A 701 12.70 -15.55 -21.20
CA THR A 701 12.51 -15.32 -22.65
C THR A 701 12.88 -13.87 -22.99
N GLY A 702 13.57 -13.68 -24.10
CA GLY A 702 14.08 -12.37 -24.53
C GLY A 702 15.55 -12.16 -24.16
N SER A 703 15.92 -10.91 -23.87
CA SER A 703 17.32 -10.50 -23.69
C SER A 703 17.90 -10.74 -22.29
N GLY A 704 17.06 -10.98 -21.27
CA GLY A 704 17.51 -11.15 -19.89
C GLY A 704 17.70 -9.81 -19.14
N GLY A 705 18.29 -9.87 -17.94
CA GLY A 705 18.49 -8.70 -17.06
C GLY A 705 17.22 -8.10 -16.45
N GLY A 706 16.10 -8.84 -16.53
CA GLY A 706 14.72 -8.40 -16.29
C GLY A 706 13.82 -8.95 -17.41
N GLY A 707 12.58 -8.49 -17.51
CA GLY A 707 11.66 -8.86 -18.59
C GLY A 707 10.68 -9.97 -18.21
N SER A 708 10.73 -11.10 -18.91
CA SER A 708 9.72 -12.16 -18.82
C SER A 708 10.30 -13.56 -18.68
N ILE A 709 9.51 -14.47 -18.12
CA ILE A 709 9.72 -15.92 -18.20
C ILE A 709 8.65 -16.55 -19.09
N VAL A 710 8.95 -17.70 -19.65
CA VAL A 710 7.98 -18.59 -20.30
C VAL A 710 7.98 -19.93 -19.57
N ALA A 711 6.79 -20.41 -19.21
CA ALA A 711 6.55 -21.70 -18.58
C ALA A 711 5.66 -22.57 -19.47
N LEU A 712 6.00 -23.84 -19.62
CA LEU A 712 5.23 -24.87 -20.32
C LEU A 712 4.42 -25.67 -19.28
N CYS A 713 3.10 -25.59 -19.36
CA CYS A 713 2.17 -26.05 -18.33
C CYS A 713 1.01 -26.87 -18.93
N PRO A 714 1.22 -28.12 -19.38
CA PRO A 714 0.15 -28.93 -19.98
C PRO A 714 -1.10 -29.09 -19.12
N ASP A 715 -0.93 -29.41 -17.83
CA ASP A 715 -2.04 -29.73 -16.93
C ASP A 715 -2.16 -28.79 -15.72
N SER A 716 -1.32 -27.75 -15.65
CA SER A 716 -1.10 -26.97 -14.42
C SER A 716 -1.20 -25.45 -14.61
N ILE A 717 -1.61 -24.99 -15.80
CA ILE A 717 -1.54 -23.57 -16.17
C ILE A 717 -2.28 -22.63 -15.19
N ASP A 718 -3.46 -23.04 -14.69
CA ASP A 718 -4.23 -22.26 -13.72
C ASP A 718 -3.52 -22.19 -12.36
N LYS A 719 -2.97 -23.32 -11.89
CA LYS A 719 -2.23 -23.40 -10.63
C LYS A 719 -0.97 -22.54 -10.67
N VAL A 720 -0.18 -22.67 -11.74
CA VAL A 720 1.05 -21.89 -11.94
C VAL A 720 0.74 -20.39 -12.01
N GLN A 721 -0.31 -20.00 -12.74
CA GLN A 721 -0.74 -18.61 -12.81
C GLN A 721 -1.17 -18.06 -11.44
N GLN A 722 -1.93 -18.84 -10.66
CA GLN A 722 -2.35 -18.44 -9.34
C GLN A 722 -1.15 -18.20 -8.41
N SER A 723 -0.17 -19.10 -8.41
CA SER A 723 1.02 -18.98 -7.57
C SER A 723 1.88 -17.76 -7.95
N LEU A 724 2.06 -17.50 -9.25
CA LEU A 724 2.75 -16.28 -9.71
C LEU A 724 2.01 -15.00 -9.28
N HIS A 725 0.68 -14.97 -9.37
CA HIS A 725 -0.12 -13.83 -8.93
C HIS A 725 -0.07 -13.61 -7.41
N GLN A 726 -0.07 -14.69 -6.61
CA GLN A 726 0.08 -14.60 -5.14
C GLN A 726 1.44 -14.05 -4.73
N SER A 727 2.49 -14.33 -5.51
CA SER A 727 3.81 -13.73 -5.34
C SER A 727 3.94 -12.33 -5.95
N GLY A 728 2.86 -11.76 -6.47
CA GLY A 728 2.81 -10.39 -6.99
C GLY A 728 3.41 -10.19 -8.39
N TYR A 729 3.46 -11.26 -9.20
CA TYR A 729 3.83 -11.18 -10.62
C TYR A 729 2.58 -11.11 -11.49
N GLU A 730 2.69 -10.47 -12.66
CA GLU A 730 1.64 -10.47 -13.68
C GLU A 730 1.89 -11.60 -14.68
N THR A 731 0.83 -12.10 -15.32
CA THR A 731 0.95 -13.19 -16.31
C THR A 731 0.16 -12.92 -17.59
N LEU A 732 0.56 -13.57 -18.67
CA LEU A 732 -0.14 -13.57 -19.97
C LEU A 732 -0.20 -15.00 -20.50
N ARG A 733 -1.40 -15.43 -20.91
CA ARG A 733 -1.58 -16.66 -21.70
C ARG A 733 -1.52 -16.29 -23.18
N PRO A 734 -0.53 -16.76 -23.96
CA PRO A 734 -0.64 -16.70 -25.41
C PRO A 734 -1.88 -17.49 -25.82
N PHE A 735 -2.77 -16.85 -26.60
CA PHE A 735 -4.06 -17.43 -26.98
C PHE A 735 -3.88 -18.85 -27.57
N VAL A 736 -4.35 -19.86 -26.84
CA VAL A 736 -4.56 -21.21 -27.35
C VAL A 736 -5.92 -21.17 -28.05
N SER A 737 -5.96 -21.35 -29.36
CA SER A 737 -7.22 -21.44 -30.08
C SER A 737 -7.99 -22.68 -29.61
N ARG A 738 -8.83 -22.54 -28.57
CA ARG A 738 -10.02 -23.38 -28.51
C ARG A 738 -10.93 -22.90 -29.63
N GLY A 739 -11.01 -23.70 -30.68
CA GLY A 739 -11.65 -23.34 -31.94
C GLY A 739 -12.95 -22.56 -31.76
N LEU A 740 -13.05 -21.45 -32.49
CA LEU A 740 -14.32 -21.03 -33.05
C LEU A 740 -14.75 -22.17 -33.99
N LYS A 741 -15.43 -23.17 -33.44
CA LYS A 741 -16.22 -24.09 -34.26
C LYS A 741 -17.53 -23.39 -34.59
N ASN A 742 -17.61 -23.06 -35.87
CA ASN A 742 -18.70 -22.50 -36.69
C ASN A 742 -18.85 -20.98 -36.66
#